data_AF-A0A6A6ZLJ2-F1
#
_entry.id   AF-A0A6A6ZLJ2-F1
#
_cell.length_a   1.000
_cell.length_b   1.000
_cell.length_c   1.000
_cell.angle_alpha   90.00
_cell.angle_beta   90.00
_cell.angle_gamma   90.00
#
_symmetry.space_group_name_H-M   'P 1'
#
loop_
_entity.id
_entity.type
_entity.pdbx_description
1 polymer ?
#
loop_
_entity_poly.entity_id
_entity_poly.type
_entity_poly.pdbx_seq_one_letter_code
_entity_poly.pdbx_strand_id
1 'polypeptide(L)'
;MSPRSWAQGLTGYFVYILFIATLGPLLFGFHLGELNAPEDVIRCKKKSIKATVAGLSLPQCIEMTPTEWGVVGSMYTLGGLIGALSAGPVASRYGRLRTMQLTTIFFTIGPVFEALSPGIGVMAFGRLLSGVGAGAAVVIVPLYISEISPPAQRGFFGAFTQIMCNVGILFTQLLGYFLSHDSYWRFILAVGGMVGIAQAAGLLLSVESPKYLANQGNITLAKKTLRRIRGGGADIDGEIADWGVAGVADANEEEQTLLGNEHGSAPTASKQSGSEEKLSIMQVFRHPDYRSAAIAVIMVMLAQQFSGINSIVMYGVSLLAGLLESNSALLNLAVSALNIIVTAGGAPLVDKLGRKTCLLNSIAGMGISSLLLAIGIIKSIPVLSAVAVLLFVASFGLGLGPVPFILASELVDSDASDAVQSIALAANWIATFIVAQFFPLASEKLHGKVYFIFAALSLFFFSFISWYVPETKGKKNADEPGRLDGFDFETSDEELGRHAQGNNAANSTRHREPPPSIISPAFTPPATPGSATPSHPRPPRSIPVDTSISSGTPRPELLEKLPEVDCEVRARIPTTTGHEMWLHVYRNSVDTKEHLAIVFGSQIRSRSLDAERPGETELDRMTRGAYVGRLYPGRTSSRVEQLKRAEGIPSKRAPSLSEHIDTPTGLLSPSSASSENGDIQPIAPSDLPLVRIHSECYTGETVWSARCDCGEQLDEAARLMADPTLSPSGGAIIYLRQEGRGIGLGEKLKAYNLQDLGNDTYEANILLRHPADARSYGLATAMLMDLGLGGERGIRLLTNNPDKVHAVEGPGREVVVRERVAMVPIAWKTGGERGVRSEEVEKYLSTKVCASSNLIEKFKHMLDQKA
;
A
#
# COMPACT_ATOMS: atom_id res chain seq x y z
N MET A 1 -3.34 19.63 22.50
CA MET A 1 -4.55 19.89 21.68
C MET A 1 -5.64 20.43 22.60
N SER A 2 -6.31 21.52 22.24
CA SER A 2 -7.34 22.12 23.10
C SER A 2 -8.60 21.22 23.09
N PRO A 3 -9.30 21.03 24.21
CA PRO A 3 -10.49 20.19 24.29
C PRO A 3 -11.70 20.70 23.49
N ARG A 4 -11.60 21.85 22.81
CA ARG A 4 -12.71 22.50 22.11
C ARG A 4 -12.69 22.34 20.58
N SER A 5 -11.57 21.95 19.98
CA SER A 5 -11.46 21.86 18.51
C SER A 5 -12.05 20.56 17.92
N TRP A 6 -12.11 19.46 18.67
CA TRP A 6 -12.64 18.19 18.16
C TRP A 6 -14.18 18.20 18.04
N ALA A 7 -14.88 18.98 18.87
CA ALA A 7 -16.33 19.05 18.91
C ALA A 7 -16.94 19.91 17.78
N GLN A 8 -16.16 20.79 17.14
CA GLN A 8 -16.67 21.77 16.16
C GLN A 8 -17.02 21.18 14.78
N GLY A 9 -16.74 19.88 14.54
CA GLY A 9 -17.05 19.18 13.28
C GLY A 9 -17.89 17.90 13.44
N LEU A 10 -18.46 17.65 14.62
CA LEU A 10 -19.21 16.42 14.91
C LEU A 10 -20.72 16.65 14.74
N THR A 11 -21.32 16.00 13.74
CA THR A 11 -22.78 16.00 13.59
C THR A 11 -23.42 15.02 14.56
N GLY A 12 -24.63 15.34 15.03
CA GLY A 12 -25.42 14.39 15.83
C GLY A 12 -25.69 13.07 15.11
N TYR A 13 -25.74 13.11 13.77
CA TYR A 13 -25.89 11.91 12.95
C TYR A 13 -24.64 11.01 12.96
N PHE A 14 -23.44 11.59 12.92
CA PHE A 14 -22.21 10.82 13.07
C PHE A 14 -22.14 10.13 14.44
N VAL A 15 -22.49 10.85 15.53
CA VAL A 15 -22.51 10.27 16.88
C VAL A 15 -23.51 9.12 16.98
N TYR A 16 -24.69 9.26 16.37
CA TYR A 16 -25.67 8.19 16.28
C TYR A 16 -25.11 6.93 15.59
N ILE A 17 -24.51 7.09 14.41
CA ILE A 17 -23.95 5.97 13.65
C ILE A 17 -22.82 5.30 14.44
N LEU A 18 -21.92 6.09 15.04
CA LEU A 18 -20.83 5.60 15.87
C LEU A 18 -21.35 4.79 17.06
N PHE A 19 -22.37 5.28 17.75
CA PHE A 19 -22.98 4.58 18.88
C PHE A 19 -23.61 3.24 18.44
N ILE A 20 -24.41 3.25 17.38
CA ILE A 20 -25.06 2.03 16.87
C ILE A 20 -24.02 1.01 16.36
N ALA A 21 -22.97 1.45 15.66
CA ALA A 21 -21.91 0.56 15.19
C ALA A 21 -21.17 -0.09 16.37
N THR A 22 -20.87 0.69 17.42
CA THR A 22 -20.12 0.21 18.59
C THR A 22 -20.91 -0.71 19.53
N LEU A 23 -22.23 -0.87 19.33
CA LEU A 23 -22.99 -1.94 19.99
C LEU A 23 -22.48 -3.34 19.63
N GLY A 24 -21.86 -3.53 18.46
CA GLY A 24 -21.23 -4.80 18.06
C GLY A 24 -20.05 -5.18 18.96
N PRO A 25 -19.01 -4.33 19.09
CA PRO A 25 -17.93 -4.48 20.07
C PRO A 25 -18.44 -4.65 21.51
N LEU A 26 -19.50 -3.93 21.91
CA LEU A 26 -20.14 -4.14 23.21
C LEU A 26 -20.68 -5.55 23.36
N LEU A 27 -21.39 -6.07 22.36
CA LEU A 27 -21.89 -7.46 22.36
C LEU A 27 -20.76 -8.49 22.37
N PHE A 28 -19.65 -8.24 21.66
CA PHE A 28 -18.45 -9.08 21.77
C PHE A 28 -17.95 -9.15 23.22
N GLY A 29 -17.83 -8.00 23.90
CA GLY A 29 -17.40 -7.96 25.31
C GLY A 29 -18.42 -8.59 26.26
N PHE A 30 -19.70 -8.38 25.99
CA PHE A 30 -20.81 -8.99 26.73
C PHE A 30 -20.71 -10.51 26.69
N HIS A 31 -20.70 -11.11 25.50
CA HIS A 31 -20.64 -12.56 25.35
C HIS A 31 -19.33 -13.18 25.83
N LEU A 32 -18.23 -12.41 25.81
CA LEU A 32 -16.96 -12.86 26.38
C LEU A 32 -17.05 -13.05 27.92
N GLY A 33 -17.78 -12.18 28.62
CA GLY A 33 -17.87 -12.18 30.09
C GLY A 33 -19.14 -12.80 30.68
N GLU A 34 -20.16 -13.10 29.87
CA GLU A 34 -21.52 -13.40 30.36
C GLU A 34 -21.63 -14.64 31.24
N LEU A 35 -20.76 -15.64 31.03
CA LEU A 35 -20.77 -16.88 31.80
C LEU A 35 -19.95 -16.80 33.09
N ASN A 36 -19.14 -15.75 33.30
CA ASN A 36 -18.19 -15.66 34.41
C ASN A 36 -18.89 -15.61 35.78
N ALA A 37 -19.79 -14.63 35.96
CA ALA A 37 -20.52 -14.44 37.22
C ALA A 37 -21.55 -15.56 37.52
N PRO A 38 -22.37 -16.03 36.56
CA PRO A 38 -23.37 -17.06 36.83
C PRO A 38 -22.82 -18.50 36.80
N GLU A 39 -21.51 -18.73 36.67
CA GLU A 39 -20.90 -20.08 36.55
C GLU A 39 -21.44 -21.07 37.60
N ASP A 40 -21.37 -20.70 38.88
CA ASP A 40 -21.76 -21.59 39.98
C ASP A 40 -23.27 -21.92 39.99
N VAL A 41 -24.10 -21.01 39.47
CA VAL A 41 -25.57 -21.19 39.38
C VAL A 41 -25.92 -22.05 38.18
N ILE A 42 -25.30 -21.78 37.02
CA ILE A 42 -25.52 -22.57 35.80
C ILE A 42 -25.07 -24.02 36.01
N ARG A 43 -23.92 -24.25 36.66
CA ARG A 43 -23.35 -25.60 36.89
C ARG A 43 -23.92 -26.35 38.10
N CYS A 44 -25.01 -25.88 38.69
CA CYS A 44 -25.65 -26.50 39.87
C CYS A 44 -24.76 -26.58 41.14
N LYS A 45 -23.68 -25.79 41.27
CA LYS A 45 -22.81 -25.82 42.47
C LYS A 45 -23.48 -25.18 43.69
N LYS A 46 -24.22 -24.09 43.49
CA LYS A 46 -25.08 -23.51 44.54
C LYS A 46 -26.48 -24.11 44.41
N LYS A 47 -26.89 -24.91 45.40
CA LYS A 47 -28.27 -25.41 45.49
C LYS A 47 -29.20 -24.23 45.76
N SER A 48 -29.85 -23.72 44.71
CA SER A 48 -30.94 -22.77 44.89
C SER A 48 -32.25 -23.54 45.11
N ILE A 49 -33.10 -23.00 45.97
CA ILE A 49 -34.37 -23.61 46.38
C ILE A 49 -35.26 -23.78 45.15
N LYS A 50 -35.99 -24.90 45.09
CA LYS A 50 -36.92 -25.24 44.00
C LYS A 50 -37.91 -24.10 43.76
N ALA A 51 -37.70 -23.31 42.71
CA ALA A 51 -38.66 -22.34 42.21
C ALA A 51 -38.99 -22.70 40.77
N THR A 52 -40.11 -23.39 40.60
CA THR A 52 -40.72 -23.70 39.30
C THR A 52 -41.22 -22.40 38.69
N VAL A 53 -40.48 -21.81 37.75
CA VAL A 53 -41.02 -20.72 36.93
C VAL A 53 -41.99 -21.35 35.93
N ALA A 54 -43.27 -21.02 36.10
CA ALA A 54 -44.37 -21.52 35.29
C ALA A 54 -44.24 -21.08 33.82
N GLY A 55 -44.34 -22.03 32.89
CA GLY A 55 -44.62 -21.77 31.47
C GLY A 55 -43.89 -22.67 30.48
N LEU A 56 -42.58 -22.87 30.64
CA LEU A 56 -41.77 -23.78 29.83
C LEU A 56 -40.95 -24.67 30.76
N SER A 57 -41.02 -25.99 30.59
CA SER A 57 -40.33 -27.00 31.41
C SER A 57 -38.81 -27.01 31.20
N LEU A 58 -38.15 -25.89 31.50
CA LEU A 58 -36.70 -25.73 31.38
C LEU A 58 -36.01 -26.03 32.72
N PRO A 59 -34.83 -26.68 32.72
CA PRO A 59 -34.09 -26.95 33.94
C PRO A 59 -33.54 -25.66 34.57
N GLN A 60 -33.54 -25.60 35.91
CA GLN A 60 -33.05 -24.44 36.69
C GLN A 60 -31.54 -24.25 36.55
N CYS A 61 -30.79 -25.35 36.46
CA CYS A 61 -29.35 -25.40 36.24
C CYS A 61 -29.01 -26.62 35.36
N ILE A 62 -27.81 -26.66 34.80
CA ILE A 62 -27.34 -27.72 33.89
C ILE A 62 -26.09 -28.34 34.53
N GLU A 63 -26.15 -29.62 34.91
CA GLU A 63 -25.00 -30.31 35.49
C GLU A 63 -23.87 -30.41 34.45
N MET A 64 -22.68 -29.92 34.81
CA MET A 64 -21.53 -29.83 33.91
C MET A 64 -20.21 -29.99 34.67
N THR A 65 -19.34 -30.84 34.13
CA THR A 65 -17.93 -30.96 34.50
C THR A 65 -17.13 -29.70 34.08
N PRO A 66 -15.96 -29.41 34.68
CA PRO A 66 -15.11 -28.29 34.25
C PRO A 66 -14.72 -28.37 32.77
N THR A 67 -14.55 -29.59 32.24
CA THR A 67 -14.26 -29.83 30.82
C THR A 67 -15.44 -29.47 29.92
N GLU A 68 -16.66 -29.83 30.28
CA GLU A 68 -17.87 -29.46 29.51
C GLU A 68 -18.14 -27.95 29.58
N TRP A 69 -17.90 -27.33 30.73
CA TRP A 69 -17.95 -25.87 30.87
C TRP A 69 -16.93 -25.18 29.95
N GLY A 70 -15.70 -25.71 29.89
CA GLY A 70 -14.68 -25.28 28.95
C GLY A 70 -15.12 -25.39 27.49
N VAL A 71 -15.81 -26.47 27.12
CA VAL A 71 -16.40 -26.65 25.77
C VAL A 71 -17.44 -25.57 25.46
N VAL A 72 -18.35 -25.28 26.40
CA VAL A 72 -19.35 -24.21 26.20
C VAL A 72 -18.69 -22.83 26.06
N GLY A 73 -17.63 -22.58 26.83
CA GLY A 73 -16.82 -21.37 26.69
C GLY A 73 -16.06 -21.28 25.36
N SER A 74 -15.51 -22.38 24.89
CA SER A 74 -14.68 -22.43 23.67
C SER A 74 -15.49 -22.47 22.38
N MET A 75 -16.76 -22.92 22.41
CA MET A 75 -17.63 -22.81 21.21
C MET A 75 -17.87 -21.36 20.79
N TYR A 76 -17.94 -20.42 21.74
CA TYR A 76 -18.00 -18.99 21.43
C TYR A 76 -16.77 -18.52 20.63
N THR A 77 -15.58 -18.99 21.02
CA THR A 77 -14.32 -18.56 20.40
C THR A 77 -14.09 -19.24 19.04
N LEU A 78 -14.55 -20.49 18.89
CA LEU A 78 -14.63 -21.18 17.59
C LEU A 78 -15.59 -20.45 16.63
N GLY A 79 -16.76 -20.03 17.10
CA GLY A 79 -17.67 -19.19 16.34
C GLY A 79 -17.01 -17.87 15.95
N GLY A 80 -16.30 -17.24 16.89
CA GLY A 80 -15.51 -16.04 16.66
C GLY A 80 -14.49 -16.16 15.53
N LEU A 81 -13.76 -17.28 15.47
CA LEU A 81 -12.84 -17.57 14.37
C LEU A 81 -13.56 -17.62 13.01
N ILE A 82 -14.68 -18.35 12.94
CA ILE A 82 -15.48 -18.47 11.71
C ILE A 82 -16.02 -17.09 11.29
N GLY A 83 -16.52 -16.31 12.24
CA GLY A 83 -17.02 -14.95 12.02
C GLY A 83 -15.93 -14.01 11.49
N ALA A 84 -14.76 -14.01 12.13
CA ALA A 84 -13.65 -13.13 11.75
C ALA A 84 -13.09 -13.44 10.36
N LEU A 85 -12.94 -14.73 10.02
CA LEU A 85 -12.44 -15.16 8.70
C LEU A 85 -13.45 -14.89 7.57
N SER A 86 -14.75 -15.00 7.84
CA SER A 86 -15.79 -14.78 6.84
C SER A 86 -16.18 -13.31 6.64
N ALA A 87 -15.97 -12.45 7.64
CA ALA A 87 -16.40 -11.05 7.61
C ALA A 87 -15.74 -10.23 6.49
N GLY A 88 -14.44 -10.39 6.24
CA GLY A 88 -13.71 -9.62 5.21
C GLY A 88 -14.26 -9.81 3.79
N PRO A 89 -14.37 -11.07 3.30
CA PRO A 89 -14.99 -11.36 2.00
C PRO A 89 -16.44 -10.86 1.88
N VAL A 90 -17.24 -11.05 2.93
CA VAL A 90 -18.65 -10.61 2.94
C VAL A 90 -18.75 -9.08 2.89
N ALA A 91 -17.92 -8.37 3.66
CA ALA A 91 -17.84 -6.91 3.67
C ALA A 91 -17.38 -6.31 2.35
N SER A 92 -16.50 -7.00 1.64
CA SER A 92 -16.03 -6.58 0.32
C SER A 92 -17.11 -6.74 -0.74
N ARG A 93 -17.95 -7.79 -0.64
CA ARG A 93 -19.00 -8.09 -1.62
C ARG A 93 -20.31 -7.34 -1.39
N TYR A 94 -20.75 -7.22 -0.14
CA TYR A 94 -22.08 -6.70 0.23
C TYR A 94 -22.04 -5.32 0.90
N GLY A 95 -20.86 -4.83 1.27
CA GLY A 95 -20.69 -3.56 1.98
C GLY A 95 -20.56 -3.73 3.49
N ARG A 96 -20.19 -2.65 4.17
CA ARG A 96 -19.90 -2.66 5.61
C ARG A 96 -21.19 -2.70 6.41
N LEU A 97 -22.18 -1.88 6.04
CA LEU A 97 -23.47 -1.81 6.70
C LEU A 97 -24.23 -3.14 6.62
N ARG A 98 -24.30 -3.74 5.43
CA ARG A 98 -24.98 -5.03 5.24
C ARG A 98 -24.33 -6.15 6.05
N THR A 99 -23.00 -6.15 6.13
CA THR A 99 -22.27 -7.12 6.94
C THR A 99 -22.57 -6.94 8.42
N MET A 100 -22.59 -5.70 8.94
CA MET A 100 -23.03 -5.44 10.32
C MET A 100 -24.49 -5.89 10.57
N GLN A 101 -25.41 -5.66 9.63
CA GLN A 101 -26.79 -6.16 9.72
C GLN A 101 -26.88 -7.69 9.75
N LEU A 102 -25.98 -8.40 9.05
CA LEU A 102 -25.91 -9.87 9.15
C LEU A 102 -25.40 -10.32 10.53
N THR A 103 -24.45 -9.59 11.13
CA THR A 103 -23.97 -9.93 12.48
C THR A 103 -25.08 -9.86 13.55
N THR A 104 -26.03 -8.94 13.41
CA THR A 104 -27.13 -8.80 14.39
C THR A 104 -28.07 -10.00 14.37
N ILE A 105 -28.21 -10.70 13.24
CA ILE A 105 -28.97 -11.96 13.18
C ILE A 105 -28.37 -12.98 14.15
N PHE A 106 -27.04 -13.12 14.15
CA PHE A 106 -26.33 -14.01 15.06
C PHE A 106 -26.41 -13.54 16.52
N PHE A 107 -26.25 -12.23 16.76
CA PHE A 107 -26.40 -11.64 18.10
C PHE A 107 -27.83 -11.69 18.65
N THR A 108 -28.85 -11.92 17.82
CA THR A 108 -30.22 -12.12 18.30
C THR A 108 -30.51 -13.61 18.48
N ILE A 109 -30.18 -14.44 17.49
CA ILE A 109 -30.52 -15.87 17.52
C ILE A 109 -29.68 -16.61 18.56
N GLY A 110 -28.36 -16.39 18.61
CA GLY A 110 -27.47 -17.06 19.56
C GLY A 110 -27.94 -16.94 21.01
N PRO A 111 -28.18 -15.71 21.52
CA PRO A 111 -28.63 -15.52 22.89
C PRO A 111 -30.03 -16.08 23.18
N VAL A 112 -30.91 -16.20 22.19
CA VAL A 112 -32.19 -16.90 22.34
C VAL A 112 -31.97 -18.40 22.59
N PHE A 113 -31.07 -19.04 21.84
CA PHE A 113 -30.70 -20.43 22.07
C PHE A 113 -30.05 -20.63 23.44
N GLU A 114 -29.20 -19.70 23.87
CA GLU A 114 -28.54 -19.73 25.17
C GLU A 114 -29.54 -19.56 26.33
N ALA A 115 -30.40 -18.54 26.27
CA ALA A 115 -31.40 -18.24 27.29
C ALA A 115 -32.47 -19.34 27.42
N LEU A 116 -32.83 -20.01 26.32
CA LEU A 116 -33.81 -21.11 26.30
C LEU A 116 -33.17 -22.51 26.34
N SER A 117 -31.87 -22.60 26.61
CA SER A 117 -31.15 -23.88 26.57
C SER A 117 -31.65 -24.89 27.62
N PRO A 118 -32.05 -26.11 27.20
CA PRO A 118 -32.38 -27.21 28.12
C PRO A 118 -31.16 -28.08 28.47
N GLY A 119 -30.02 -27.89 27.82
CA GLY A 119 -28.83 -28.71 28.03
C GLY A 119 -27.60 -28.19 27.30
N ILE A 120 -26.48 -28.89 27.49
CA ILE A 120 -25.12 -28.50 27.06
C ILE A 120 -25.08 -28.21 25.55
N GLY A 121 -25.63 -29.10 24.72
CA GLY A 121 -25.54 -28.97 23.25
C GLY A 121 -26.24 -27.72 22.70
N VAL A 122 -27.40 -27.37 23.23
CA VAL A 122 -28.16 -26.17 22.81
C VAL A 122 -27.44 -24.90 23.27
N MET A 123 -26.90 -24.90 24.49
CA MET A 123 -26.10 -23.80 25.02
C MET A 123 -24.82 -23.62 24.19
N ALA A 124 -24.10 -24.70 23.90
CA ALA A 124 -22.90 -24.70 23.05
C ALA A 124 -23.19 -24.18 21.63
N PHE A 125 -24.31 -24.58 21.03
CA PHE A 125 -24.73 -24.08 19.73
C PHE A 125 -25.11 -22.60 19.74
N GLY A 126 -25.84 -22.14 20.77
CA GLY A 126 -26.12 -20.73 20.97
C GLY A 126 -24.83 -19.90 21.07
N ARG A 127 -23.87 -20.38 21.88
CA ARG A 127 -22.55 -19.77 22.04
C ARG A 127 -21.77 -19.71 20.73
N LEU A 128 -21.82 -20.78 19.92
CA LEU A 128 -21.23 -20.80 18.58
C LEU A 128 -21.82 -19.68 17.70
N LEU A 129 -23.14 -19.53 17.67
CA LEU A 129 -23.81 -18.47 16.89
C LEU A 129 -23.44 -17.07 17.39
N SER A 130 -23.54 -16.82 18.71
CA SER A 130 -23.11 -15.56 19.33
C SER A 130 -21.65 -15.25 19.00
N GLY A 131 -20.81 -16.29 18.97
CA GLY A 131 -19.42 -16.25 18.54
C GLY A 131 -19.26 -15.78 17.09
N VAL A 132 -19.99 -16.36 16.14
CA VAL A 132 -19.95 -15.94 14.72
C VAL A 132 -20.28 -14.45 14.57
N GLY A 133 -21.31 -13.98 15.27
CA GLY A 133 -21.65 -12.55 15.32
C GLY A 133 -20.52 -11.69 15.88
N ALA A 134 -19.97 -12.10 17.04
CA ALA A 134 -18.90 -11.39 17.73
C ALA A 134 -17.61 -11.31 16.92
N GLY A 135 -17.19 -12.43 16.33
CA GLY A 135 -16.01 -12.52 15.46
C GLY A 135 -16.11 -11.63 14.23
N ALA A 136 -17.28 -11.63 13.58
CA ALA A 136 -17.51 -10.75 12.45
C ALA A 136 -17.55 -9.27 12.86
N ALA A 137 -18.17 -8.95 14.01
CA ALA A 137 -18.29 -7.59 14.52
C ALA A 137 -16.93 -6.94 14.82
N VAL A 138 -15.99 -7.67 15.44
CA VAL A 138 -14.65 -7.14 15.76
C VAL A 138 -13.78 -6.89 14.53
N VAL A 139 -14.15 -7.42 13.36
CA VAL A 139 -13.51 -7.11 12.08
C VAL A 139 -14.18 -5.94 11.40
N ILE A 140 -15.52 -5.99 11.25
CA ILE A 140 -16.24 -5.05 10.40
C ILE A 140 -16.45 -3.67 11.05
N VAL A 141 -16.65 -3.62 12.37
CA VAL A 141 -16.97 -2.37 13.06
C VAL A 141 -15.78 -1.41 13.08
N PRO A 142 -14.54 -1.83 13.42
CA PRO A 142 -13.38 -0.95 13.31
C PRO A 142 -13.17 -0.43 11.88
N LEU A 143 -13.35 -1.28 10.86
CA LEU A 143 -13.28 -0.88 9.46
C LEU A 143 -14.30 0.20 9.13
N TYR A 144 -15.57 -0.03 9.48
CA TYR A 144 -16.64 0.92 9.26
C TYR A 144 -16.36 2.26 9.96
N ILE A 145 -15.95 2.23 11.23
CA ILE A 145 -15.60 3.43 12.00
C ILE A 145 -14.45 4.20 11.33
N SER A 146 -13.41 3.51 10.85
CA SER A 146 -12.27 4.14 10.19
C SER A 146 -12.66 4.86 8.89
N GLU A 147 -13.64 4.32 8.17
CA GLU A 147 -14.12 4.85 6.88
C GLU A 147 -15.12 6.00 7.03
N ILE A 148 -15.88 6.05 8.13
CA ILE A 148 -16.80 7.17 8.42
C ILE A 148 -16.14 8.28 9.24
N SER A 149 -15.03 8.01 9.93
CA SER A 149 -14.37 8.97 10.81
C SER A 149 -13.56 10.01 10.04
N PRO A 150 -13.49 11.26 10.53
CA PRO A 150 -12.62 12.29 9.94
C PRO A 150 -11.16 11.82 9.89
N PRO A 151 -10.40 12.06 8.80
CA PRO A 151 -9.03 11.57 8.65
C PRO A 151 -8.11 11.88 9.83
N ALA A 152 -8.20 13.09 10.38
CA ALA A 152 -7.37 13.54 11.50
C ALA A 152 -7.69 12.87 12.85
N GLN A 153 -8.83 12.18 12.98
CA GLN A 153 -9.33 11.63 14.25
C GLN A 153 -9.65 10.13 14.19
N ARG A 154 -9.25 9.42 13.13
CA ARG A 154 -9.50 7.98 12.95
C ARG A 154 -9.01 7.14 14.13
N GLY A 155 -7.82 7.43 14.66
CA GLY A 155 -7.28 6.72 15.82
C GLY A 155 -8.11 6.92 17.10
N PHE A 156 -8.58 8.14 17.35
CA PHE A 156 -9.42 8.45 18.51
C PHE A 156 -10.77 7.73 18.46
N PHE A 157 -11.48 7.80 17.32
CA PHE A 157 -12.75 7.08 17.17
C PHE A 157 -12.57 5.57 17.07
N GLY A 158 -11.45 5.10 16.53
CA GLY A 158 -11.08 3.69 16.55
C GLY A 158 -11.00 3.11 17.97
N ALA A 159 -10.49 3.88 18.94
CA ALA A 159 -10.41 3.46 20.34
C ALA A 159 -11.77 3.15 20.99
N PHE A 160 -12.88 3.71 20.48
CA PHE A 160 -14.23 3.40 20.99
C PHE A 160 -14.62 1.94 20.82
N THR A 161 -14.01 1.22 19.86
CA THR A 161 -14.24 -0.22 19.69
C THR A 161 -13.82 -0.98 20.95
N GLN A 162 -12.57 -0.79 21.39
CA GLN A 162 -12.03 -1.43 22.58
C GLN A 162 -12.69 -0.93 23.87
N ILE A 163 -13.02 0.36 23.96
CA ILE A 163 -13.76 0.91 25.10
C ILE A 163 -15.11 0.22 25.22
N MET A 164 -15.84 0.06 24.11
CA MET A 164 -17.16 -0.55 24.12
C MET A 164 -17.10 -2.06 24.38
N CYS A 165 -16.05 -2.77 23.96
CA CYS A 165 -15.78 -4.14 24.43
C CYS A 165 -15.70 -4.20 25.96
N ASN A 166 -14.91 -3.32 26.58
CA ASN A 166 -14.76 -3.30 28.03
C ASN A 166 -16.06 -2.89 28.75
N VAL A 167 -16.83 -1.96 28.17
CA VAL A 167 -18.19 -1.62 28.65
C VAL A 167 -19.11 -2.83 28.60
N GLY A 168 -19.04 -3.64 27.54
CA GLY A 168 -19.80 -4.89 27.44
C GLY A 168 -19.46 -5.89 28.55
N ILE A 169 -18.17 -6.08 28.83
CA ILE A 169 -17.70 -6.94 29.93
C ILE A 169 -18.22 -6.42 31.28
N LEU A 170 -18.09 -5.12 31.54
CA LEU A 170 -18.62 -4.52 32.77
C LEU A 170 -20.14 -4.67 32.86
N PHE A 171 -20.86 -4.46 31.76
CA PHE A 171 -22.30 -4.53 31.71
C PHE A 171 -22.81 -5.93 32.05
N THR A 172 -22.23 -6.97 31.45
CA THR A 172 -22.63 -8.34 31.76
C THR A 172 -22.23 -8.77 33.18
N GLN A 173 -21.12 -8.28 33.72
CA GLN A 173 -20.74 -8.56 35.11
C GLN A 173 -21.66 -7.86 36.11
N LEU A 174 -22.13 -6.65 35.79
CA LEU A 174 -23.12 -5.95 36.60
C LEU A 174 -24.45 -6.70 36.62
N LEU A 175 -24.92 -7.16 35.46
CA LEU A 175 -26.10 -8.03 35.39
C LEU A 175 -25.86 -9.33 36.16
N GLY A 176 -24.68 -9.95 35.99
CA GLY A 176 -24.26 -11.12 36.74
C GLY A 176 -24.32 -10.93 38.25
N TYR A 177 -23.89 -9.78 38.76
CA TYR A 177 -23.93 -9.50 40.19
C TYR A 177 -25.37 -9.53 40.76
N PHE A 178 -26.35 -8.98 40.03
CA PHE A 178 -27.75 -8.91 40.50
C PHE A 178 -28.61 -10.11 40.10
N LEU A 179 -28.37 -10.73 38.94
CA LEU A 179 -29.24 -11.74 38.33
C LEU A 179 -28.69 -13.17 38.41
N SER A 180 -27.51 -13.40 39.00
CA SER A 180 -26.96 -14.75 39.21
C SER A 180 -27.62 -15.46 40.40
N HIS A 181 -28.93 -15.64 40.34
CA HIS A 181 -29.70 -16.45 41.29
C HIS A 181 -30.83 -17.20 40.56
N ASP A 182 -31.23 -18.36 41.07
CA ASP A 182 -32.29 -19.20 40.52
C ASP A 182 -32.21 -19.40 39.00
N SER A 183 -33.31 -19.17 38.27
CA SER A 183 -33.36 -19.21 36.81
C SER A 183 -33.11 -17.84 36.17
N TYR A 184 -32.80 -16.80 36.96
CA TYR A 184 -32.60 -15.44 36.44
C TYR A 184 -31.33 -15.27 35.61
N TRP A 185 -30.38 -16.22 35.69
CA TRP A 185 -29.22 -16.24 34.81
C TRP A 185 -29.60 -16.27 33.32
N ARG A 186 -30.76 -16.85 32.98
CA ARG A 186 -31.28 -16.86 31.61
C ARG A 186 -31.59 -15.45 31.09
N PHE A 187 -31.99 -14.53 31.97
CA PHE A 187 -32.21 -13.12 31.60
C PHE A 187 -30.90 -12.42 31.28
N ILE A 188 -29.78 -12.76 31.93
CA ILE A 188 -28.46 -12.21 31.59
C ILE A 188 -28.18 -12.51 30.10
N LEU A 189 -28.32 -13.77 29.69
CA LEU A 189 -28.10 -14.18 28.30
C LEU A 189 -29.10 -13.50 27.34
N ALA A 190 -30.38 -13.44 27.72
CA ALA A 190 -31.41 -12.80 26.90
C ALA A 190 -31.17 -11.30 26.66
N VAL A 191 -30.52 -10.58 27.61
CA VAL A 191 -30.17 -9.17 27.44
C VAL A 191 -29.20 -8.97 26.27
N GLY A 192 -28.26 -9.89 26.04
CA GLY A 192 -27.41 -9.86 24.84
C GLY A 192 -28.24 -9.85 23.56
N GLY A 193 -29.26 -10.71 23.49
CA GLY A 193 -30.21 -10.75 22.37
C GLY A 193 -30.99 -9.44 22.19
N MET A 194 -31.44 -8.82 23.28
CA MET A 194 -32.15 -7.53 23.24
C MET A 194 -31.26 -6.40 22.73
N VAL A 195 -29.99 -6.36 23.13
CA VAL A 195 -29.02 -5.39 22.62
C VAL A 195 -28.75 -5.64 21.12
N GLY A 196 -28.68 -6.91 20.70
CA GLY A 196 -28.60 -7.28 19.27
C GLY A 196 -29.79 -6.78 18.44
N ILE A 197 -31.02 -6.88 18.97
CA ILE A 197 -32.23 -6.34 18.32
C ILE A 197 -32.18 -4.81 18.26
N ALA A 198 -31.76 -4.15 19.34
CA ALA A 198 -31.59 -2.69 19.36
C ALA A 198 -30.56 -2.23 18.32
N GLN A 199 -29.44 -2.95 18.19
CA GLN A 199 -28.46 -2.70 17.15
C GLN A 199 -29.07 -2.92 15.75
N ALA A 200 -29.81 -4.01 15.54
CA ALA A 200 -30.47 -4.29 14.26
C ALA A 200 -31.40 -3.15 13.84
N ALA A 201 -32.25 -2.68 14.76
CA ALA A 201 -33.16 -1.56 14.54
C ALA A 201 -32.41 -0.25 14.24
N GLY A 202 -31.32 0.04 14.98
CA GLY A 202 -30.49 1.22 14.73
C GLY A 202 -29.76 1.18 13.38
N LEU A 203 -29.31 0.00 12.95
CA LEU A 203 -28.63 -0.17 11.67
C LEU A 203 -29.57 0.02 10.47
N LEU A 204 -30.91 0.03 10.66
CA LEU A 204 -31.85 0.35 9.58
C LEU A 204 -31.81 1.83 9.17
N LEU A 205 -31.45 2.73 10.09
CA LEU A 205 -31.35 4.17 9.84
C LEU A 205 -29.90 4.64 9.57
N SER A 206 -28.95 3.71 9.64
CA SER A 206 -27.53 3.94 9.38
C SER A 206 -27.24 3.92 7.88
N VAL A 207 -26.12 4.53 7.47
CA VAL A 207 -25.70 4.62 6.07
C VAL A 207 -24.54 3.69 5.77
N GLU A 208 -24.40 3.32 4.50
CA GLU A 208 -23.25 2.56 4.04
C GLU A 208 -21.98 3.42 4.05
N SER A 209 -20.81 2.77 4.12
CA SER A 209 -19.52 3.44 4.07
C SER A 209 -19.38 4.30 2.80
N PRO A 210 -19.09 5.61 2.92
CA PRO A 210 -18.83 6.49 1.78
C PRO A 210 -17.68 6.00 0.90
N LYS A 211 -16.61 5.49 1.52
CA LYS A 211 -15.44 4.95 0.81
C LYS A 211 -15.79 3.69 0.02
N TYR A 212 -16.62 2.81 0.57
CA TYR A 212 -17.11 1.64 -0.17
C TYR A 212 -18.00 2.04 -1.36
N LEU A 213 -18.90 3.01 -1.18
CA LEU A 213 -19.75 3.51 -2.26
C LEU A 213 -18.94 4.15 -3.39
N ALA A 214 -17.87 4.88 -3.05
CA ALA A 214 -16.94 5.43 -4.02
C ALA A 214 -16.22 4.33 -4.80
N ASN A 215 -15.72 3.29 -4.12
CA ASN A 215 -15.07 2.14 -4.76
C ASN A 215 -16.01 1.30 -5.65
N GLN A 216 -17.33 1.35 -5.40
CA GLN A 216 -18.34 0.74 -6.28
C GLN A 216 -18.68 1.60 -7.51
N GLY A 217 -18.06 2.78 -7.66
CA GLY A 217 -18.32 3.72 -8.75
C GLY A 217 -19.50 4.67 -8.51
N ASN A 218 -20.14 4.63 -7.34
CA ASN A 218 -21.29 5.49 -7.04
C ASN A 218 -20.86 6.76 -6.28
N ILE A 219 -20.14 7.65 -6.98
CA ILE A 219 -19.53 8.86 -6.41
C ILE A 219 -20.58 9.86 -5.93
N THR A 220 -21.68 10.02 -6.64
CA THR A 220 -22.77 10.94 -6.26
C THR A 220 -23.40 10.53 -4.92
N LEU A 221 -23.65 9.22 -4.73
CA LEU A 221 -24.17 8.71 -3.47
C LEU A 221 -23.12 8.76 -2.36
N ALA A 222 -21.84 8.54 -2.67
CA ALA A 222 -20.74 8.71 -1.73
C ALA A 222 -20.64 10.17 -1.22
N LYS A 223 -20.63 11.16 -2.13
CA LYS A 223 -20.68 12.60 -1.81
C LYS A 223 -21.88 12.94 -0.92
N LYS A 224 -23.09 12.50 -1.31
CA LYS A 224 -24.33 12.74 -0.53
C LYS A 224 -24.26 12.13 0.87
N THR A 225 -23.73 10.91 0.98
CA THR A 225 -23.60 10.20 2.25
C THR A 225 -22.57 10.87 3.14
N LEU A 226 -21.41 11.25 2.59
CA LEU A 226 -20.36 11.97 3.32
C LEU A 226 -20.84 13.34 3.81
N ARG A 227 -21.56 14.12 2.98
CA ARG A 227 -22.20 15.38 3.40
C ARG A 227 -23.20 15.19 4.54
N ARG A 228 -23.96 14.08 4.53
CA ARG A 228 -24.88 13.76 5.63
C ARG A 228 -24.14 13.47 6.94
N ILE A 229 -22.97 12.83 6.87
CA ILE A 229 -22.14 12.50 8.03
C ILE A 229 -21.38 13.74 8.56
N ARG A 230 -20.77 14.54 7.67
CA ARG A 230 -19.95 15.71 8.02
C ARG A 230 -20.77 16.98 8.28
N GLY A 231 -21.98 17.07 7.73
CA GLY A 231 -22.85 18.25 7.77
C GLY A 231 -22.84 19.03 6.45
N GLY A 232 -23.92 19.78 6.19
CA GLY A 232 -24.18 20.39 4.88
C GLY A 232 -23.22 21.50 4.44
N GLY A 233 -22.39 22.04 5.34
CA GLY A 233 -21.42 23.11 5.05
C GLY A 233 -19.94 22.70 5.18
N ALA A 234 -19.66 21.41 5.31
CA ALA A 234 -18.28 20.91 5.38
C ALA A 234 -17.69 20.73 3.97
N ASP A 235 -16.45 21.18 3.78
CA ASP A 235 -15.67 20.88 2.58
C ASP A 235 -15.32 19.39 2.57
N ILE A 236 -15.91 18.67 1.63
CA ILE A 236 -15.76 17.22 1.46
C ILE A 236 -14.91 16.86 0.23
N ASP A 237 -14.60 17.82 -0.63
CA ASP A 237 -14.00 17.56 -1.93
C ASP A 237 -12.54 17.15 -1.77
N GLY A 238 -11.83 17.73 -0.79
CA GLY A 238 -10.49 17.29 -0.40
C GLY A 238 -10.43 15.86 0.16
N GLU A 239 -11.44 15.42 0.94
CA GLU A 239 -11.49 14.06 1.50
C GLU A 239 -11.77 13.00 0.43
N ILE A 240 -12.56 13.35 -0.61
CA ILE A 240 -12.88 12.45 -1.73
C ILE A 240 -11.72 12.36 -2.72
N ALA A 241 -11.01 13.48 -2.96
CA ALA A 241 -9.80 13.49 -3.78
C ALA A 241 -8.73 12.54 -3.22
N ASP A 242 -8.58 12.49 -1.89
CA ASP A 242 -7.67 11.59 -1.16
C ASP A 242 -7.98 10.09 -1.39
N TRP A 243 -9.19 9.74 -1.85
CA TRP A 243 -9.54 8.34 -2.14
C TRP A 243 -9.11 7.88 -3.55
N GLY A 244 -8.54 8.77 -4.38
CA GLY A 244 -8.05 8.41 -5.72
C GLY A 244 -9.13 8.12 -6.76
N VAL A 245 -10.42 8.34 -6.44
CA VAL A 245 -11.57 8.04 -7.33
C VAL A 245 -12.03 9.28 -8.12
N ALA A 246 -11.35 10.42 -7.97
CA ALA A 246 -11.73 11.70 -8.55
C ALA A 246 -11.65 11.77 -10.08
N GLY A 247 -10.88 10.88 -10.74
CA GLY A 247 -10.78 10.84 -12.21
C GLY A 247 -12.08 10.50 -12.96
N VAL A 248 -13.16 10.15 -12.24
CA VAL A 248 -14.48 9.84 -12.79
C VAL A 248 -15.50 10.97 -12.54
N ALA A 249 -15.19 11.91 -11.63
CA ALA A 249 -16.14 12.92 -11.16
C ALA A 249 -16.40 14.03 -12.19
N ASP A 250 -15.37 14.48 -12.91
CA ASP A 250 -15.51 15.56 -13.90
C ASP A 250 -16.21 15.10 -15.19
N ALA A 251 -16.18 13.80 -15.52
CA ALA A 251 -16.83 13.27 -16.71
C ALA A 251 -18.36 13.10 -16.53
N ASN A 252 -18.82 12.80 -15.31
CA ASN A 252 -20.24 12.48 -15.06
C ASN A 252 -21.11 13.69 -14.70
N GLU A 253 -20.54 14.79 -14.19
CA GLU A 253 -21.31 15.99 -13.83
C GLU A 253 -21.71 16.81 -15.07
N GLU A 254 -20.97 16.74 -16.18
CA GLU A 254 -21.34 17.38 -17.46
C GLU A 254 -22.37 16.57 -18.26
N GLU A 255 -22.41 15.23 -18.13
CA GLU A 255 -23.33 14.39 -18.92
C GLU A 255 -24.76 14.34 -18.35
N GLN A 256 -24.94 14.56 -17.03
CA GLN A 256 -26.26 14.50 -16.38
C GLN A 256 -27.09 15.78 -16.46
N THR A 257 -26.54 16.90 -16.93
CA THR A 257 -27.28 18.16 -17.11
C THR A 257 -27.89 18.31 -18.50
N LEU A 258 -27.57 17.43 -19.47
CA LEU A 258 -27.99 17.58 -20.87
C LEU A 258 -29.00 16.53 -21.39
N LEU A 259 -29.33 15.48 -20.62
CA LEU A 259 -30.29 14.45 -21.08
C LEU A 259 -31.45 14.27 -20.10
N GLY A 260 -32.38 15.23 -20.16
CA GLY A 260 -33.73 15.03 -19.66
C GLY A 260 -34.57 14.26 -20.68
N ASN A 261 -35.14 13.14 -20.23
CA ASN A 261 -36.17 12.30 -20.86
C ASN A 261 -35.78 11.49 -22.11
N GLU A 262 -35.69 10.16 -21.95
CA GLU A 262 -36.64 9.22 -22.57
C GLU A 262 -36.50 7.80 -21.99
N HIS A 263 -37.64 7.12 -21.84
CA HIS A 263 -37.74 5.73 -21.37
C HIS A 263 -37.23 4.75 -22.42
N GLY A 264 -36.34 3.81 -22.06
CA GLY A 264 -36.13 2.62 -22.88
C GLY A 264 -34.86 1.82 -22.56
N SER A 265 -35.04 0.67 -21.92
CA SER A 265 -34.15 -0.52 -21.93
C SER A 265 -32.68 -0.32 -21.53
N ALA A 266 -32.37 -0.76 -20.30
CA ALA A 266 -31.01 -0.94 -19.81
C ALA A 266 -30.22 -1.99 -20.61
N PRO A 267 -28.99 -1.67 -21.06
CA PRO A 267 -27.95 -2.67 -21.25
C PRO A 267 -27.05 -2.69 -20.00
N THR A 268 -26.83 -3.91 -19.51
CA THR A 268 -25.86 -4.26 -18.46
C THR A 268 -24.45 -3.78 -18.80
N ALA A 269 -24.02 -2.69 -18.16
CA ALA A 269 -22.63 -2.23 -18.20
C ALA A 269 -21.76 -3.12 -17.29
N SER A 270 -20.79 -3.79 -17.91
CA SER A 270 -19.75 -4.59 -17.28
C SER A 270 -18.87 -3.74 -16.37
N LYS A 271 -18.80 -4.11 -15.09
CA LYS A 271 -17.88 -3.56 -14.08
C LYS A 271 -16.42 -3.72 -14.52
N GLN A 272 -15.73 -2.61 -14.77
CA GLN A 272 -14.27 -2.52 -14.68
C GLN A 272 -13.93 -1.51 -13.58
N SER A 273 -13.90 -1.99 -12.34
CA SER A 273 -13.22 -1.32 -11.24
C SER A 273 -11.73 -1.66 -11.34
N GLY A 274 -10.86 -0.66 -11.45
CA GLY A 274 -9.45 -0.84 -11.16
C GLY A 274 -9.30 -1.22 -9.68
N SER A 275 -9.18 -2.51 -9.40
CA SER A 275 -8.72 -2.99 -8.10
C SER A 275 -7.21 -2.99 -8.12
N GLU A 276 -6.57 -2.19 -7.27
CA GLU A 276 -5.24 -2.52 -6.75
C GLU A 276 -5.27 -4.01 -6.35
N GLU A 277 -4.37 -4.82 -6.90
CA GLU A 277 -4.33 -6.27 -6.63
C GLU A 277 -4.03 -6.50 -5.15
N LYS A 278 -5.07 -6.81 -4.37
CA LYS A 278 -4.93 -7.23 -2.97
C LYS A 278 -4.07 -8.49 -2.90
N LEU A 279 -2.95 -8.43 -2.19
CA LEU A 279 -2.08 -9.58 -1.99
C LEU A 279 -2.81 -10.68 -1.23
N SER A 280 -2.78 -11.90 -1.77
CA SER A 280 -3.32 -13.09 -1.10
C SER A 280 -2.50 -13.42 0.14
N ILE A 281 -3.14 -13.99 1.17
CA ILE A 281 -2.54 -14.50 2.42
C ILE A 281 -1.26 -15.32 2.13
N MET A 282 -1.27 -16.16 1.08
CA MET A 282 -0.13 -16.99 0.71
C MET A 282 1.01 -16.20 0.05
N GLN A 283 0.70 -15.11 -0.65
CA GLN A 283 1.68 -14.23 -1.29
C GLN A 283 2.40 -13.35 -0.25
N VAL A 284 1.71 -12.93 0.81
CA VAL A 284 2.29 -12.15 1.92
C VAL A 284 3.44 -12.89 2.60
N PHE A 285 3.30 -14.19 2.88
CA PHE A 285 4.37 -14.98 3.50
C PHE A 285 5.51 -15.36 2.55
N ARG A 286 5.30 -15.27 1.23
CA ARG A 286 6.33 -15.51 0.23
C ARG A 286 7.18 -14.28 -0.04
N HIS A 287 6.66 -13.07 0.23
CA HIS A 287 7.43 -11.84 0.09
C HIS A 287 8.39 -11.64 1.28
N PRO A 288 9.71 -11.48 1.05
CA PRO A 288 10.70 -11.34 2.11
C PRO A 288 10.50 -10.14 3.03
N ASP A 289 9.88 -9.07 2.51
CA ASP A 289 9.67 -7.79 3.21
C ASP A 289 8.41 -7.80 4.09
N TYR A 290 7.35 -8.47 3.65
CA TYR A 290 6.08 -8.53 4.40
C TYR A 290 6.03 -9.67 5.43
N ARG A 291 6.81 -10.76 5.23
CA ARG A 291 6.80 -11.90 6.15
C ARG A 291 7.22 -11.53 7.59
N SER A 292 8.19 -10.63 7.74
CA SER A 292 8.71 -10.24 9.06
C SER A 292 7.72 -9.36 9.81
N ALA A 293 7.10 -8.40 9.12
CA ALA A 293 6.00 -7.60 9.65
C ALA A 293 4.79 -8.48 10.01
N ALA A 294 4.42 -9.45 9.16
CA ALA A 294 3.34 -10.38 9.44
C ALA A 294 3.61 -11.23 10.70
N ILE A 295 4.82 -11.77 10.84
CA ILE A 295 5.23 -12.53 12.04
C ILE A 295 5.16 -11.64 13.29
N ALA A 296 5.62 -10.38 13.21
CA ALA A 296 5.55 -9.44 14.33
C ALA A 296 4.11 -9.22 14.82
N VAL A 297 3.16 -8.95 13.90
CA VAL A 297 1.75 -8.74 14.25
C VAL A 297 1.11 -10.01 14.82
N ILE A 298 1.37 -11.17 14.23
CA ILE A 298 0.88 -12.47 14.72
C ILE A 298 1.39 -12.73 16.14
N MET A 299 2.68 -12.53 16.40
CA MET A 299 3.27 -12.76 17.72
C MET A 299 2.75 -11.80 18.78
N VAL A 300 2.45 -10.55 18.42
CA VAL A 300 1.79 -9.59 19.32
C VAL A 300 0.35 -10.00 19.63
N MET A 301 -0.41 -10.50 18.63
CA MET A 301 -1.76 -11.04 18.85
C MET A 301 -1.76 -12.31 19.71
N LEU A 302 -0.74 -13.17 19.57
CA LEU A 302 -0.56 -14.34 20.45
C LEU A 302 -0.19 -13.90 21.87
N ALA A 303 0.70 -12.92 22.03
CA ALA A 303 1.08 -12.35 23.32
C ALA A 303 -0.13 -11.78 24.06
N GLN A 304 -1.04 -11.12 23.35
CA GLN A 304 -2.28 -10.60 23.92
C GLN A 304 -3.10 -11.69 24.62
N GLN A 305 -3.25 -12.86 24.01
CA GLN A 305 -4.08 -13.93 24.55
C GLN A 305 -3.35 -14.83 25.55
N PHE A 306 -2.12 -15.20 25.24
CA PHE A 306 -1.31 -16.07 26.10
C PHE A 306 -0.65 -15.37 27.29
N SER A 307 -0.76 -14.04 27.39
CA SER A 307 -0.54 -13.32 28.65
C SER A 307 -1.60 -13.68 29.71
N GLY A 308 -2.74 -14.25 29.31
CA GLY A 308 -3.74 -14.83 30.22
C GLY A 308 -4.94 -13.93 30.52
N ILE A 309 -5.19 -12.85 29.79
CA ILE A 309 -6.31 -11.93 30.07
C ILE A 309 -7.68 -12.61 30.09
N ASN A 310 -7.93 -13.55 29.18
CA ASN A 310 -9.20 -14.28 29.13
C ASN A 310 -9.41 -15.16 30.37
N SER A 311 -8.36 -15.57 31.08
CA SER A 311 -8.52 -16.33 32.33
C SER A 311 -9.29 -15.53 33.38
N ILE A 312 -9.03 -14.22 33.47
CA ILE A 312 -9.70 -13.32 34.43
C ILE A 312 -11.05 -12.88 33.88
N VAL A 313 -11.12 -12.50 32.60
CA VAL A 313 -12.37 -12.02 31.99
C VAL A 313 -13.44 -13.11 31.94
N MET A 314 -13.07 -14.37 31.67
CA MET A 314 -14.01 -15.48 31.55
C MET A 314 -14.23 -16.26 32.85
N TYR A 315 -13.23 -16.32 33.74
CA TYR A 315 -13.26 -17.18 34.96
C TYR A 315 -12.85 -16.45 36.25
N GLY A 316 -12.74 -15.13 36.24
CA GLY A 316 -12.26 -14.33 37.38
C GLY A 316 -13.07 -14.50 38.67
N VAL A 317 -14.40 -14.66 38.60
CA VAL A 317 -15.23 -14.87 39.80
C VAL A 317 -14.90 -16.22 40.44
N SER A 318 -14.90 -17.29 39.66
CA SER A 318 -14.64 -18.65 40.16
C SER A 318 -13.20 -18.83 40.64
N LEU A 319 -12.23 -18.15 40.01
CA LEU A 319 -10.84 -18.12 40.47
C LEU A 319 -10.68 -17.54 41.88
N LEU A 320 -11.38 -16.46 42.18
CA LEU A 320 -11.23 -15.71 43.43
C LEU A 320 -12.23 -16.13 44.51
N ALA A 321 -13.23 -16.95 44.17
CA ALA A 321 -14.28 -17.39 45.08
C ALA A 321 -13.73 -18.03 46.37
N GLY A 322 -12.71 -18.89 46.27
CA GLY A 322 -12.11 -19.55 47.44
C GLY A 322 -11.24 -18.67 48.33
N LEU A 323 -10.91 -17.43 47.90
CA LEU A 323 -10.08 -16.49 48.65
C LEU A 323 -10.88 -15.29 49.18
N LEU A 324 -11.97 -14.95 48.49
CA LEU A 324 -12.78 -13.75 48.71
C LEU A 324 -14.27 -14.10 48.59
N GLU A 325 -14.76 -15.07 49.39
CA GLU A 325 -16.10 -15.65 49.29
C GLU A 325 -17.25 -14.62 49.22
N SER A 326 -17.11 -13.45 49.87
CA SER A 326 -18.10 -12.36 49.84
C SER A 326 -17.81 -11.24 48.82
N ASN A 327 -16.57 -11.12 48.33
CA ASN A 327 -16.09 -9.96 47.59
C ASN A 327 -15.60 -10.26 46.16
N SER A 328 -15.56 -11.53 45.73
CA SER A 328 -15.03 -11.96 44.43
C SER A 328 -15.76 -11.33 43.23
N ALA A 329 -17.09 -11.32 43.24
CA ALA A 329 -17.90 -10.71 42.19
C ALA A 329 -17.75 -9.18 42.15
N LEU A 330 -17.71 -8.53 43.33
CA LEU A 330 -17.51 -7.08 43.45
C LEU A 330 -16.10 -6.67 42.97
N LEU A 331 -15.09 -7.47 43.30
CA LEU A 331 -13.72 -7.25 42.84
C LEU A 331 -13.62 -7.39 41.31
N ASN A 332 -14.28 -8.39 40.72
CA ASN A 332 -14.28 -8.54 39.26
C ASN A 332 -14.99 -7.35 38.56
N LEU A 333 -16.07 -6.83 39.15
CA LEU A 333 -16.71 -5.60 38.69
C LEU A 333 -15.75 -4.40 38.75
N ALA A 334 -14.99 -4.26 39.84
CA ALA A 334 -13.98 -3.22 39.99
C ALA A 334 -12.84 -3.37 38.97
N VAL A 335 -12.43 -4.60 38.67
CA VAL A 335 -11.42 -4.94 37.65
C VAL A 335 -11.89 -4.50 36.26
N SER A 336 -13.13 -4.77 35.89
CA SER A 336 -13.68 -4.33 34.59
C SER A 336 -13.86 -2.82 34.50
N ALA A 337 -14.31 -2.17 35.59
CA ALA A 337 -14.40 -0.71 35.64
C ALA A 337 -13.01 -0.07 35.50
N LEU A 338 -11.99 -0.61 36.19
CA LEU A 338 -10.61 -0.18 36.05
C LEU A 338 -10.10 -0.34 34.62
N ASN A 339 -10.43 -1.45 33.96
CA ASN A 339 -10.02 -1.69 32.57
C ASN A 339 -10.54 -0.60 31.62
N ILE A 340 -11.79 -0.15 31.79
CA ILE A 340 -12.36 0.95 31.01
C ILE A 340 -11.57 2.24 31.24
N ILE A 341 -11.32 2.60 32.51
CA ILE A 341 -10.61 3.83 32.87
C ILE A 341 -9.19 3.82 32.29
N VAL A 342 -8.47 2.71 32.47
CA VAL A 342 -7.08 2.59 32.00
C VAL A 342 -7.02 2.52 30.48
N THR A 343 -7.94 1.83 29.81
CA THR A 343 -7.97 1.79 28.34
C THR A 343 -8.30 3.17 27.75
N ALA A 344 -9.30 3.86 28.30
CA ALA A 344 -9.68 5.21 27.85
C ALA A 344 -8.57 6.24 28.12
N GLY A 345 -7.91 6.17 29.29
CA GLY A 345 -6.78 7.02 29.65
C GLY A 345 -5.47 6.66 28.95
N GLY A 346 -5.31 5.40 28.53
CA GLY A 346 -4.15 4.87 27.83
C GLY A 346 -4.15 5.17 26.33
N ALA A 347 -5.32 5.40 25.72
CA ALA A 347 -5.42 5.69 24.28
C ALA A 347 -4.55 6.89 23.84
N PRO A 348 -4.55 8.06 24.53
CA PRO A 348 -3.63 9.17 24.19
C PRO A 348 -2.16 8.91 24.54
N LEU A 349 -1.89 7.92 25.40
CA LEU A 349 -0.55 7.62 25.88
C LEU A 349 0.26 6.82 24.85
N VAL A 350 -0.40 5.97 24.07
CA VAL A 350 0.21 5.19 22.99
C VAL A 350 0.90 6.09 21.96
N ASP A 351 0.28 7.23 21.63
CA ASP A 351 0.87 8.20 20.70
C ASP A 351 2.06 8.98 21.29
N LYS A 352 2.14 9.08 22.63
CA LYS A 352 3.23 9.78 23.34
C LYS A 352 4.42 8.88 23.69
N LEU A 353 4.19 7.68 24.19
CA LEU A 353 5.25 6.77 24.65
C LEU A 353 5.84 5.92 23.52
N GLY A 354 5.08 5.70 22.44
CA GLY A 354 5.46 4.77 21.39
C GLY A 354 4.88 3.37 21.62
N ARG A 355 4.72 2.61 20.53
CA ARG A 355 3.91 1.40 20.48
C ARG A 355 4.66 0.24 21.12
N LYS A 356 5.96 0.11 20.81
CA LYS A 356 6.83 -0.93 21.38
C LYS A 356 6.96 -0.76 22.90
N THR A 357 7.17 0.47 23.35
CA THR A 357 7.30 0.76 24.79
C THR A 357 6.02 0.43 25.57
N CYS A 358 4.85 0.78 25.04
CA CYS A 358 3.57 0.41 25.66
C CYS A 358 3.35 -1.10 25.70
N LEU A 359 3.69 -1.83 24.62
CA LEU A 359 3.60 -3.30 24.57
C LEU A 359 4.50 -3.96 25.62
N LEU A 360 5.77 -3.57 25.70
CA LEU A 360 6.74 -4.15 26.64
C LEU A 360 6.35 -3.89 28.10
N ASN A 361 5.95 -2.65 28.43
CA ASN A 361 5.48 -2.32 29.77
C ASN A 361 4.21 -3.10 30.15
N SER A 362 3.30 -3.29 29.20
CA SER A 362 2.08 -4.09 29.38
C SER A 362 2.41 -5.55 29.68
N ILE A 363 3.26 -6.19 28.86
CA ILE A 363 3.66 -7.58 29.03
C ILE A 363 4.43 -7.79 30.33
N ALA A 364 5.38 -6.89 30.67
CA ALA A 364 6.13 -6.96 31.91
C ALA A 364 5.21 -6.83 33.13
N GLY A 365 4.29 -5.86 33.11
CA GLY A 365 3.31 -5.66 34.16
C GLY A 365 2.39 -6.87 34.36
N MET A 366 1.90 -7.47 33.26
CA MET A 366 1.08 -8.68 33.29
C MET A 366 1.88 -9.90 33.80
N GLY A 367 3.13 -10.06 33.37
CA GLY A 367 4.02 -11.14 33.82
C GLY A 367 4.32 -11.06 35.32
N ILE A 368 4.69 -9.87 35.83
CA ILE A 368 4.92 -9.64 37.25
C ILE A 368 3.63 -9.88 38.04
N SER A 369 2.51 -9.34 37.57
CA SER A 369 1.21 -9.52 38.24
C SER A 369 0.76 -10.98 38.24
N SER A 370 1.07 -11.75 37.20
CA SER A 370 0.83 -13.20 37.16
C SER A 370 1.61 -13.93 38.25
N LEU A 371 2.88 -13.59 38.47
CA LEU A 371 3.68 -14.16 39.56
C LEU A 371 3.09 -13.82 40.93
N LEU A 372 2.70 -12.55 41.14
CA LEU A 372 2.06 -12.12 42.37
C LEU A 372 0.73 -12.84 42.61
N LEU A 373 -0.05 -13.05 41.55
CA LEU A 373 -1.32 -13.78 41.63
C LEU A 373 -1.10 -15.27 41.92
N ALA A 374 -0.11 -15.91 41.30
CA ALA A 374 0.28 -17.29 41.60
C ALA A 374 0.64 -17.46 43.09
N ILE A 375 1.50 -16.57 43.60
CA ILE A 375 1.92 -16.56 45.01
C ILE A 375 0.72 -16.29 45.93
N GLY A 376 -0.11 -15.30 45.59
CA GLY A 376 -1.31 -14.93 46.33
C GLY A 376 -2.28 -16.09 46.50
N ILE A 377 -2.53 -16.85 45.43
CA ILE A 377 -3.42 -18.01 45.47
C ILE A 377 -2.78 -19.18 46.25
N ILE A 378 -1.51 -19.50 45.99
CA ILE A 378 -0.81 -20.63 46.64
C ILE A 378 -0.64 -20.41 48.16
N LYS A 379 -0.36 -19.17 48.56
CA LYS A 379 -0.21 -18.78 49.97
C LYS A 379 -1.54 -18.38 50.61
N SER A 380 -2.64 -18.41 49.84
CA SER A 380 -3.98 -18.00 50.27
C SER A 380 -4.01 -16.60 50.90
N ILE A 381 -3.33 -15.62 50.27
CA ILE A 381 -3.27 -14.22 50.69
C ILE A 381 -4.28 -13.42 49.84
N PRO A 382 -5.48 -13.07 50.37
CA PRO A 382 -6.55 -12.47 49.56
C PRO A 382 -6.20 -11.08 49.03
N VAL A 383 -5.57 -10.24 49.87
CA VAL A 383 -5.19 -8.86 49.51
C VAL A 383 -4.18 -8.84 48.37
N LEU A 384 -3.17 -9.72 48.42
CA LEU A 384 -2.17 -9.83 47.37
C LEU A 384 -2.80 -10.27 46.05
N SER A 385 -3.71 -11.24 46.09
CA SER A 385 -4.42 -11.73 44.91
C SER A 385 -5.32 -10.64 44.30
N ALA A 386 -6.01 -9.86 45.12
CA ALA A 386 -6.85 -8.76 44.66
C ALA A 386 -6.03 -7.66 43.98
N VAL A 387 -4.94 -7.22 44.61
CA VAL A 387 -4.04 -6.21 44.04
C VAL A 387 -3.38 -6.72 42.76
N ALA A 388 -2.96 -7.99 42.74
CA ALA A 388 -2.35 -8.59 41.56
C ALA A 388 -3.31 -8.63 40.36
N VAL A 389 -4.59 -8.99 40.55
CA VAL A 389 -5.59 -8.99 39.46
C VAL A 389 -5.85 -7.56 38.95
N LEU A 390 -5.95 -6.57 39.84
CA LEU A 390 -6.14 -5.17 39.45
C LEU A 390 -4.94 -4.65 38.63
N LEU A 391 -3.71 -4.91 39.10
CA LEU A 391 -2.49 -4.53 38.38
C LEU A 391 -2.34 -5.29 37.05
N PHE A 392 -2.74 -6.56 37.00
CA PHE A 392 -2.72 -7.36 35.79
C PHE A 392 -3.60 -6.73 34.70
N VAL A 393 -4.85 -6.41 35.03
CA VAL A 393 -5.80 -5.83 34.05
C VAL A 393 -5.45 -4.38 33.72
N ALA A 394 -4.97 -3.59 34.67
CA ALA A 394 -4.44 -2.26 34.39
C ALA A 394 -3.26 -2.32 33.41
N SER A 395 -2.33 -3.27 33.60
CA SER A 395 -1.19 -3.45 32.71
C SER A 395 -1.63 -3.83 31.30
N PHE A 396 -2.65 -4.67 31.15
CA PHE A 396 -3.24 -5.02 29.84
C PHE A 396 -3.78 -3.79 29.10
N GLY A 397 -4.58 -2.97 29.77
CA GLY A 397 -5.24 -1.80 29.16
C GLY A 397 -4.28 -0.72 28.64
N LEU A 398 -3.04 -0.66 29.16
CA LEU A 398 -2.03 0.32 28.75
C LEU A 398 -1.34 0.00 27.40
N GLY A 399 -1.38 -1.26 26.94
CA GLY A 399 -0.62 -1.67 25.75
C GLY A 399 -1.26 -2.81 24.95
N LEU A 400 -1.25 -4.03 25.51
CA LEU A 400 -1.74 -5.23 24.80
C LEU A 400 -3.22 -5.18 24.43
N GLY A 401 -4.03 -4.34 25.08
CA GLY A 401 -5.42 -4.10 24.66
C GLY A 401 -5.51 -3.40 23.29
N PRO A 402 -5.14 -2.11 23.19
CA PRO A 402 -5.37 -1.31 21.98
C PRO A 402 -4.30 -1.46 20.88
N VAL A 403 -3.03 -1.69 21.24
CA VAL A 403 -1.91 -1.62 20.28
C VAL A 403 -1.94 -2.70 19.19
N PRO A 404 -2.25 -3.99 19.48
CA PRO A 404 -2.21 -5.04 18.44
C PRO A 404 -3.06 -4.74 17.22
N PHE A 405 -4.24 -4.13 17.42
CA PHE A 405 -5.17 -3.81 16.33
C PHE A 405 -4.68 -2.66 15.45
N ILE A 406 -3.87 -1.75 15.97
CA ILE A 406 -3.31 -0.61 15.23
C ILE A 406 -2.02 -1.01 14.50
N LEU A 407 -1.23 -1.91 15.11
CA LEU A 407 0.11 -2.24 14.67
C LEU A 407 0.18 -2.80 13.24
N ALA A 408 -0.80 -3.58 12.78
CA ALA A 408 -0.74 -4.16 11.45
C ALA A 408 -0.93 -3.14 10.32
N SER A 409 -1.73 -2.09 10.53
CA SER A 409 -1.89 -1.00 9.55
C SER A 409 -0.72 -0.01 9.55
N GLU A 410 0.17 -0.08 10.55
CA GLU A 410 1.38 0.75 10.63
C GLU A 410 2.64 0.03 10.11
N LEU A 411 2.69 -1.30 10.19
CA LEU A 411 3.85 -2.10 9.77
C LEU A 411 3.80 -2.55 8.30
N VAL A 412 2.62 -2.50 7.66
CA VAL A 412 2.37 -3.09 6.34
C VAL A 412 1.56 -2.11 5.50
N ASP A 413 1.90 -1.98 4.22
CA ASP A 413 1.17 -1.17 3.25
C ASP A 413 -0.31 -1.57 3.19
N SER A 414 -1.17 -0.62 2.77
CA SER A 414 -2.62 -0.83 2.65
C SER A 414 -2.98 -2.11 1.90
N ASP A 415 -2.16 -2.50 0.94
CA ASP A 415 -2.41 -3.58 -0.02
C ASP A 415 -2.20 -4.98 0.59
N ALA A 416 -1.37 -5.09 1.63
CA ALA A 416 -1.11 -6.31 2.39
C ALA A 416 -1.65 -6.27 3.83
N SER A 417 -2.02 -5.10 4.33
CA SER A 417 -2.54 -4.89 5.70
C SER A 417 -3.79 -5.73 6.00
N ASP A 418 -4.71 -5.85 5.04
CA ASP A 418 -5.94 -6.65 5.16
C ASP A 418 -5.62 -8.15 5.38
N ALA A 419 -4.67 -8.69 4.62
CA ALA A 419 -4.27 -10.10 4.69
C ALA A 419 -3.52 -10.40 6.00
N VAL A 420 -2.58 -9.54 6.40
CA VAL A 420 -1.85 -9.67 7.66
C VAL A 420 -2.79 -9.59 8.86
N GLN A 421 -3.73 -8.64 8.88
CA GLN A 421 -4.76 -8.55 9.92
C GLN A 421 -5.60 -9.82 9.99
N SER A 422 -6.04 -10.36 8.85
CA SER A 422 -6.87 -11.57 8.82
C SER A 422 -6.16 -12.78 9.46
N ILE A 423 -4.89 -13.01 9.14
CA ILE A 423 -4.10 -14.11 9.73
C ILE A 423 -3.83 -13.86 11.22
N ALA A 424 -3.46 -12.63 11.58
CA ALA A 424 -3.16 -12.28 12.96
C ALA A 424 -4.39 -12.41 13.86
N LEU A 425 -5.57 -12.03 13.37
CA LEU A 425 -6.85 -12.25 14.04
C LEU A 425 -7.21 -13.73 14.13
N ALA A 426 -6.92 -14.53 13.09
CA ALA A 426 -7.11 -15.97 13.18
C ALA A 426 -6.23 -16.59 14.29
N ALA A 427 -4.96 -16.19 14.37
CA ALA A 427 -4.05 -16.59 15.44
C ALA A 427 -4.56 -16.14 16.82
N ASN A 428 -5.10 -14.92 16.92
CA ASN A 428 -5.73 -14.40 18.14
C ASN A 428 -6.91 -15.27 18.60
N TRP A 429 -7.83 -15.62 17.69
CA TRP A 429 -8.98 -16.47 18.01
C TRP A 429 -8.59 -17.89 18.37
N ILE A 430 -7.59 -18.47 17.70
CA ILE A 430 -7.05 -19.80 18.04
C ILE A 430 -6.43 -19.78 19.45
N ALA A 431 -5.62 -18.77 19.78
CA ALA A 431 -5.04 -18.65 21.11
C ALA A 431 -6.12 -18.42 22.18
N THR A 432 -7.15 -17.62 21.87
CA THR A 432 -8.32 -17.42 22.73
C THR A 432 -9.07 -18.73 22.99
N PHE A 433 -9.26 -19.56 21.95
CA PHE A 433 -9.84 -20.89 22.07
C PHE A 433 -9.03 -21.80 22.99
N ILE A 434 -7.71 -21.84 22.82
CA ILE A 434 -6.81 -22.64 23.66
C ILE A 434 -6.95 -22.23 25.13
N VAL A 435 -6.89 -20.93 25.43
CA VAL A 435 -7.05 -20.44 26.81
C VAL A 435 -8.44 -20.80 27.36
N ALA A 436 -9.51 -20.54 26.62
CA ALA A 436 -10.87 -20.85 27.06
C ALA A 436 -11.10 -22.36 27.32
N GLN A 437 -10.60 -23.23 26.45
CA GLN A 437 -10.80 -24.67 26.56
C GLN A 437 -9.97 -25.29 27.69
N PHE A 438 -8.70 -24.93 27.80
CA PHE A 438 -7.75 -25.63 28.67
C PHE A 438 -7.57 -24.98 30.04
N PHE A 439 -7.91 -23.69 30.20
CA PHE A 439 -7.74 -23.00 31.49
C PHE A 439 -8.56 -23.63 32.63
N PRO A 440 -9.86 -23.97 32.48
CA PRO A 440 -10.62 -24.59 33.58
C PRO A 440 -9.99 -25.90 34.05
N LEU A 441 -9.54 -26.75 33.12
CA LEU A 441 -8.85 -28.01 33.42
C LEU A 441 -7.50 -27.79 34.10
N ALA A 442 -6.72 -26.82 33.63
CA ALA A 442 -5.43 -26.49 34.22
C ALA A 442 -5.62 -25.92 35.64
N SER A 443 -6.61 -25.06 35.84
CA SER A 443 -6.92 -24.42 37.13
C SER A 443 -7.36 -25.45 38.17
N GLU A 444 -8.16 -26.44 37.77
CA GLU A 444 -8.57 -27.54 38.67
C GLU A 444 -7.38 -28.39 39.14
N LYS A 445 -6.43 -28.71 38.24
CA LYS A 445 -5.28 -29.58 38.57
C LYS A 445 -4.10 -28.86 39.22
N LEU A 446 -3.82 -27.64 38.79
CA LEU A 446 -2.62 -26.89 39.16
C LEU A 446 -2.93 -25.73 40.13
N HIS A 447 -4.20 -25.40 40.37
CA HIS A 447 -4.63 -24.26 41.17
C HIS A 447 -3.88 -22.98 40.77
N GLY A 448 -3.39 -22.21 41.74
CA GLY A 448 -2.62 -20.98 41.48
C GLY A 448 -1.35 -21.16 40.64
N LYS A 449 -0.83 -22.40 40.49
CA LYS A 449 0.39 -22.64 39.70
C LYS A 449 0.21 -22.41 38.20
N VAL A 450 -1.03 -22.38 37.70
CA VAL A 450 -1.32 -22.03 36.28
C VAL A 450 -0.73 -20.66 35.92
N TYR A 451 -0.74 -19.71 36.86
CA TYR A 451 -0.22 -18.37 36.60
C TYR A 451 1.31 -18.31 36.46
N PHE A 452 2.06 -19.34 36.88
CA PHE A 452 3.48 -19.45 36.51
C PHE A 452 3.66 -19.72 35.01
N ILE A 453 2.72 -20.43 34.38
CA ILE A 453 2.74 -20.67 32.93
C ILE A 453 2.54 -19.34 32.19
N PHE A 454 1.56 -18.53 32.61
CA PHE A 454 1.34 -17.20 32.04
C PHE A 454 2.52 -16.25 32.27
N ALA A 455 3.17 -16.31 33.43
CA ALA A 455 4.39 -15.53 33.69
C ALA A 455 5.55 -15.95 32.77
N ALA A 456 5.77 -17.25 32.56
CA ALA A 456 6.80 -17.77 31.66
C ALA A 456 6.52 -17.41 30.20
N LEU A 457 5.25 -17.53 29.75
CA LEU A 457 4.84 -17.11 28.42
C LEU A 457 5.01 -15.59 28.24
N SER A 458 4.66 -14.79 29.25
CA SER A 458 4.86 -13.34 29.21
C SER A 458 6.34 -12.97 29.09
N LEU A 459 7.24 -13.69 29.79
CA LEU A 459 8.68 -13.50 29.64
C LEU A 459 9.15 -13.85 28.22
N PHE A 460 8.69 -14.96 27.65
CA PHE A 460 8.99 -15.34 26.28
C PHE A 460 8.54 -14.26 25.27
N PHE A 461 7.30 -13.78 25.37
CA PHE A 461 6.79 -12.73 24.48
C PHE A 461 7.48 -11.40 24.71
N PHE A 462 7.85 -11.06 25.95
CA PHE A 462 8.66 -9.87 26.25
C PHE A 462 10.02 -9.94 25.55
N SER A 463 10.73 -11.06 25.66
CA SER A 463 12.01 -11.28 24.99
C SER A 463 11.86 -11.24 23.47
N PHE A 464 10.83 -11.89 22.91
CA PHE A 464 10.58 -11.87 21.48
C PHE A 464 10.26 -10.46 20.96
N ILE A 465 9.32 -9.75 21.60
CA ILE A 465 8.88 -8.43 21.16
C ILE A 465 9.98 -7.38 21.35
N SER A 466 10.78 -7.49 22.41
CA SER A 466 11.92 -6.58 22.62
C SER A 466 12.98 -6.73 21.52
N TRP A 467 13.23 -7.95 21.04
CA TRP A 467 14.21 -8.21 19.99
C TRP A 467 13.66 -8.01 18.57
N TYR A 468 12.47 -8.53 18.25
CA TYR A 468 11.97 -8.68 16.88
C TYR A 468 11.04 -7.54 16.41
N VAL A 469 10.33 -6.87 17.33
CA VAL A 469 9.34 -5.83 16.95
C VAL A 469 10.02 -4.45 16.95
N PRO A 470 9.99 -3.69 15.84
CA PRO A 470 10.53 -2.34 15.79
C PRO A 470 9.58 -1.29 16.42
N GLU A 471 10.09 -0.10 16.74
CA GLU A 471 9.27 1.03 17.18
C GLU A 471 8.65 1.74 15.96
N THR A 472 7.33 1.94 15.98
CA THR A 472 6.56 2.54 14.87
C THR A 472 6.23 4.02 15.09
N LYS A 473 6.54 4.57 16.26
CA LYS A 473 6.24 5.97 16.61
C LYS A 473 6.86 6.96 15.60
N GLY A 474 6.00 7.77 14.97
CA GLY A 474 6.41 8.91 14.14
C GLY A 474 6.73 8.57 12.69
N LYS A 475 6.62 7.29 12.28
CA LYS A 475 6.82 6.86 10.89
C LYS A 475 5.49 6.93 10.15
N LYS A 476 5.39 7.77 9.13
CA LYS A 476 4.21 7.88 8.26
C LYS A 476 4.36 6.85 7.15
N ASN A 477 3.70 5.69 7.30
CA ASN A 477 3.65 4.57 6.34
C ASN A 477 5.01 3.84 6.13
N ALA A 478 4.98 2.68 5.47
CA ALA A 478 6.10 1.73 5.34
C ALA A 478 7.32 2.25 4.55
N ASP A 479 7.26 3.50 4.06
CA ASP A 479 8.29 4.16 3.25
C ASP A 479 9.49 4.70 4.05
N GLU A 480 9.46 4.68 5.39
CA GLU A 480 10.66 4.91 6.18
C GLU A 480 11.34 3.57 6.50
N PRO A 481 12.57 3.29 6.02
CA PRO A 481 13.24 2.03 6.24
C PRO A 481 13.59 1.87 7.73
N GLY A 482 12.65 1.33 8.51
CA GLY A 482 12.91 0.63 9.76
C GLY A 482 13.52 -0.72 9.45
N ARG A 483 14.72 -0.70 8.88
CA ARG A 483 15.52 -1.84 8.49
C ARG A 483 15.60 -2.85 9.64
N LEU A 484 15.10 -4.06 9.40
CA LEU A 484 15.31 -5.27 10.20
C LEU A 484 16.72 -5.84 9.99
N ASP A 485 17.76 -4.99 10.02
CA ASP A 485 19.15 -5.46 10.06
C ASP A 485 19.68 -5.22 11.47
N GLY A 486 19.71 -6.30 12.24
CA GLY A 486 20.20 -6.32 13.61
C GLY A 486 20.68 -7.71 13.96
N PHE A 487 21.76 -8.15 13.34
CA PHE A 487 22.64 -9.18 13.87
C PHE A 487 24.09 -8.76 13.58
N ASP A 488 24.58 -7.80 14.37
CA ASP A 488 26.00 -7.59 14.56
C ASP A 488 26.53 -8.79 15.35
N PHE A 489 27.18 -9.73 14.64
CA PHE A 489 28.14 -10.62 15.27
C PHE A 489 29.52 -9.99 15.04
N GLU A 490 30.06 -9.34 16.07
CA GLU A 490 31.49 -9.12 16.17
C GLU A 490 32.18 -10.47 16.04
N THR A 491 32.77 -10.72 14.87
CA THR A 491 33.85 -11.70 14.72
C THR A 491 35.04 -10.94 14.20
N SER A 492 35.91 -10.57 15.13
CA SER A 492 37.33 -10.53 14.86
C SER A 492 37.73 -11.89 14.28
N ASP A 493 38.27 -11.91 13.08
CA ASP A 493 39.52 -12.61 12.82
C ASP A 493 40.03 -12.25 11.41
N GLU A 494 41.19 -11.61 11.43
CA GLU A 494 42.18 -11.70 10.38
C GLU A 494 42.38 -13.18 10.02
N GLU A 495 42.08 -13.56 8.78
CA GLU A 495 42.75 -14.63 7.99
C GLU A 495 41.82 -15.18 6.90
N LEU A 496 41.77 -14.50 5.75
CA LEU A 496 41.67 -15.20 4.46
C LEU A 496 42.29 -14.39 3.32
N GLY A 497 43.50 -13.89 3.58
CA GLY A 497 44.41 -13.39 2.57
C GLY A 497 45.52 -14.40 2.33
N ARG A 498 45.23 -15.53 1.67
CA ARG A 498 46.22 -16.43 1.01
C ARG A 498 45.49 -17.58 0.32
N HIS A 499 45.98 -17.96 -0.86
CA HIS A 499 45.38 -18.80 -1.90
C HIS A 499 44.38 -18.01 -2.78
N ALA A 500 44.66 -17.66 -4.03
CA ALA A 500 45.37 -18.44 -5.04
C ALA A 500 46.18 -17.54 -6.01
N GLN A 501 47.48 -17.80 -6.09
CA GLN A 501 48.28 -17.55 -7.28
C GLN A 501 48.60 -18.90 -7.92
N GLY A 502 48.39 -19.01 -9.24
CA GLY A 502 48.96 -20.07 -10.07
C GLY A 502 47.95 -20.80 -10.95
N ASN A 503 47.67 -20.28 -12.15
CA ASN A 503 48.18 -20.92 -13.37
C ASN A 503 47.81 -20.16 -14.66
N ASN A 504 48.76 -20.22 -15.59
CA ASN A 504 48.85 -19.49 -16.84
C ASN A 504 47.94 -20.02 -17.97
N ALA A 505 47.76 -19.11 -18.94
CA ALA A 505 47.53 -19.31 -20.37
C ALA A 505 46.09 -19.50 -20.88
N ALA A 506 45.54 -18.44 -21.48
CA ALA A 506 45.24 -18.38 -22.93
C ALA A 506 44.77 -16.98 -23.34
N ASN A 507 45.29 -16.50 -24.46
CA ASN A 507 44.86 -15.28 -25.14
C ASN A 507 43.35 -15.31 -25.45
N SER A 508 42.60 -14.37 -24.89
CA SER A 508 41.30 -13.97 -25.40
C SER A 508 41.11 -12.48 -25.12
N THR A 509 40.89 -11.73 -26.20
CA THR A 509 40.56 -10.31 -26.23
C THR A 509 39.46 -9.99 -25.21
N ARG A 510 39.77 -9.17 -24.20
CA ARG A 510 38.79 -8.67 -23.21
C ARG A 510 37.72 -7.84 -23.92
N HIS A 511 36.54 -8.42 -24.16
CA HIS A 511 35.32 -7.64 -24.30
C HIS A 511 35.05 -6.97 -22.96
N ARG A 512 35.10 -5.64 -22.92
CA ARG A 512 34.57 -4.84 -21.80
C ARG A 512 33.09 -5.19 -21.66
N GLU A 513 32.73 -5.85 -20.57
CA GLU A 513 31.32 -6.06 -20.23
C GLU A 513 30.64 -4.69 -20.06
N PRO A 514 29.51 -4.43 -20.74
CA PRO A 514 28.81 -3.16 -20.62
C PRO A 514 28.07 -3.07 -19.26
N PRO A 515 27.85 -1.85 -18.75
CA PRO A 515 27.24 -1.60 -17.45
C PRO A 515 25.80 -2.15 -17.33
N PRO A 516 25.33 -2.45 -16.10
CA PRO A 516 24.01 -3.01 -15.84
C PRO A 516 22.87 -2.03 -16.16
N SER A 517 21.64 -2.56 -16.21
CA SER A 517 20.41 -1.78 -16.44
C SER A 517 20.29 -0.59 -15.48
N ILE A 518 19.86 0.55 -16.01
CA ILE A 518 19.82 1.84 -15.28
C ILE A 518 18.39 2.20 -14.89
N ILE A 519 17.40 1.84 -15.72
CA ILE A 519 15.99 2.16 -15.48
C ILE A 519 15.24 0.97 -14.88
N SER A 520 15.75 -0.25 -15.05
CA SER A 520 14.99 -1.45 -14.73
C SER A 520 15.64 -2.29 -13.62
N PRO A 521 14.84 -2.85 -12.69
CA PRO A 521 15.35 -3.82 -11.73
C PRO A 521 15.85 -5.05 -12.49
N ALA A 522 17.11 -5.41 -12.29
CA ALA A 522 17.75 -6.55 -12.94
C ALA A 522 17.14 -7.88 -12.46
N PHE A 523 16.00 -8.26 -13.02
CA PHE A 523 15.46 -9.61 -12.97
C PHE A 523 15.36 -10.14 -14.40
N THR A 524 16.48 -10.59 -14.94
CA THR A 524 16.43 -11.55 -16.05
C THR A 524 16.12 -12.91 -15.42
N PRO A 525 14.99 -13.56 -15.71
CA PRO A 525 14.75 -14.91 -15.21
C PRO A 525 15.84 -15.85 -15.78
N PRO A 526 16.33 -16.82 -14.98
CA PRO A 526 17.25 -17.83 -15.48
C PRO A 526 16.59 -18.65 -16.59
N ALA A 527 17.37 -18.90 -17.64
CA ALA A 527 16.98 -19.53 -18.89
C ALA A 527 16.12 -20.80 -18.73
N THR A 528 15.17 -20.98 -19.65
CA THR A 528 14.62 -22.30 -20.00
C THR A 528 15.35 -22.80 -21.26
N PRO A 529 15.71 -24.10 -21.38
CA PRO A 529 16.59 -24.57 -22.45
C PRO A 529 15.81 -24.74 -23.76
N GLY A 530 16.34 -24.18 -24.85
CA GLY A 530 16.05 -24.69 -26.19
C GLY A 530 15.78 -23.64 -27.27
N SER A 531 16.65 -23.71 -28.28
CA SER A 531 16.53 -23.26 -29.68
C SER A 531 17.27 -21.97 -30.04
N ALA A 532 18.09 -22.11 -31.08
CA ALA A 532 19.10 -21.15 -31.51
C ALA A 532 18.51 -20.11 -32.48
N THR A 533 18.70 -18.83 -32.18
CA THR A 533 18.41 -17.70 -33.09
C THR A 533 19.68 -17.34 -33.89
N PRO A 534 19.61 -16.97 -35.19
CA PRO A 534 20.79 -16.81 -36.04
C PRO A 534 21.64 -15.58 -35.66
N SER A 535 22.96 -15.78 -35.62
CA SER A 535 23.97 -14.75 -35.35
C SER A 535 24.29 -13.92 -36.60
N HIS A 536 24.01 -12.61 -36.58
CA HIS A 536 24.73 -11.64 -37.42
C HIS A 536 25.20 -10.44 -36.57
N PRO A 537 26.50 -10.36 -36.23
CA PRO A 537 27.06 -9.20 -35.57
C PRO A 537 27.39 -8.15 -36.63
N ARG A 538 26.53 -7.15 -36.82
CA ARG A 538 26.95 -5.87 -37.41
C ARG A 538 26.72 -4.76 -36.38
N PRO A 539 27.73 -3.91 -36.09
CA PRO A 539 27.52 -2.74 -35.26
C PRO A 539 26.43 -1.84 -35.89
N PRO A 540 25.61 -1.14 -35.09
CA PRO A 540 24.57 -0.26 -35.62
C PRO A 540 25.22 0.80 -36.52
N ARG A 541 24.89 0.78 -37.81
CA ARG A 541 25.28 1.84 -38.75
C ARG A 541 24.52 3.11 -38.38
N SER A 542 25.22 4.14 -37.92
CA SER A 542 24.65 5.48 -37.93
C SER A 542 24.69 6.05 -39.35
N ILE A 543 23.67 6.82 -39.70
CA ILE A 543 23.55 7.41 -41.03
C ILE A 543 23.42 8.93 -40.80
N PRO A 544 24.37 9.74 -41.32
CA PRO A 544 24.20 11.18 -41.37
C PRO A 544 22.89 11.50 -42.11
N VAL A 545 22.05 12.34 -41.54
CA VAL A 545 20.79 12.72 -42.18
C VAL A 545 20.97 14.09 -42.82
N ASP A 546 20.81 14.14 -44.14
CA ASP A 546 20.66 15.40 -44.87
C ASP A 546 19.18 15.60 -45.24
N THR A 547 18.45 16.38 -44.44
CA THR A 547 17.03 16.69 -44.68
C THR A 547 16.81 17.81 -45.71
N SER A 548 17.87 18.34 -46.35
CA SER A 548 17.74 19.35 -47.42
C SER A 548 17.27 18.79 -48.77
N ILE A 549 17.23 17.46 -48.92
CA ILE A 549 16.81 16.78 -50.15
C ILE A 549 15.44 16.11 -49.92
N SER A 550 14.42 16.59 -50.63
CA SER A 550 13.04 16.09 -50.57
C SER A 550 12.92 14.65 -51.11
N SER A 551 12.91 13.64 -50.24
CA SER A 551 12.57 12.26 -50.63
C SER A 551 11.04 12.08 -50.70
N GLY A 552 10.55 11.42 -51.74
CA GLY A 552 9.13 11.32 -52.14
C GLY A 552 8.22 10.44 -51.27
N THR A 553 8.42 10.39 -49.95
CA THR A 553 7.54 9.71 -49.00
C THR A 553 6.39 10.62 -48.53
N PRO A 554 5.18 10.09 -48.28
CA PRO A 554 4.07 10.87 -47.73
C PRO A 554 4.47 11.51 -46.39
N ARG A 555 4.30 12.83 -46.27
CA ARG A 555 4.70 13.57 -45.08
C ARG A 555 3.68 13.32 -43.95
N PRO A 556 4.12 13.06 -42.70
CA PRO A 556 3.21 13.01 -41.56
C PRO A 556 2.53 14.37 -41.38
N GLU A 557 1.25 14.35 -40.99
CA GLU A 557 0.47 15.56 -40.73
C GLU A 557 1.05 16.27 -39.50
N LEU A 558 1.68 17.42 -39.72
CA LEU A 558 2.29 18.23 -38.66
C LEU A 558 1.25 19.23 -38.13
N LEU A 559 1.34 19.56 -36.85
CA LEU A 559 0.56 20.65 -36.27
C LEU A 559 0.99 21.98 -36.91
N GLU A 560 0.04 22.84 -37.27
CA GLU A 560 0.32 24.15 -37.88
C GLU A 560 1.10 25.09 -36.95
N LYS A 561 0.93 24.95 -35.63
CA LYS A 561 1.65 25.69 -34.60
C LYS A 561 2.12 24.72 -33.50
N LEU A 562 3.36 24.90 -33.04
CA LEU A 562 3.87 24.14 -31.90
C LEU A 562 3.11 24.49 -30.61
N PRO A 563 2.87 23.49 -29.74
CA PRO A 563 2.17 23.70 -28.48
C PRO A 563 3.02 24.44 -27.46
N GLU A 564 2.37 25.14 -26.53
CA GLU A 564 3.04 25.77 -25.41
C GLU A 564 3.32 24.74 -24.33
N VAL A 565 4.56 24.72 -23.81
CA VAL A 565 5.02 23.79 -22.78
C VAL A 565 5.70 24.54 -21.65
N ASP A 566 5.47 24.10 -20.41
CA ASP A 566 6.13 24.63 -19.22
C ASP A 566 6.60 23.47 -18.32
N CYS A 567 7.89 23.42 -18.03
CA CYS A 567 8.47 22.52 -17.05
C CYS A 567 8.09 22.98 -15.64
N GLU A 568 7.18 22.24 -15.01
CA GLU A 568 6.65 22.56 -13.69
C GLU A 568 7.65 22.24 -12.59
N VAL A 569 8.32 21.09 -12.63
CA VAL A 569 9.22 20.64 -11.56
C VAL A 569 10.34 19.74 -12.10
N ARG A 570 11.50 19.75 -11.42
CA ARG A 570 12.61 18.84 -11.69
C ARG A 570 13.15 18.21 -10.40
N ALA A 571 13.37 16.89 -10.42
CA ALA A 571 14.00 16.16 -9.34
C ALA A 571 15.22 15.35 -9.82
N ARG A 572 16.24 15.22 -8.96
CA ARG A 572 17.37 14.31 -9.19
C ARG A 572 16.96 12.90 -8.78
N ILE A 573 17.13 11.93 -9.67
CA ILE A 573 16.88 10.52 -9.39
C ILE A 573 18.23 9.83 -9.13
N PRO A 574 18.50 9.38 -7.89
CA PRO A 574 19.72 8.63 -7.60
C PRO A 574 19.67 7.26 -8.28
N THR A 575 20.74 6.90 -9.00
CA THR A 575 20.89 5.58 -9.63
C THR A 575 21.89 4.73 -8.85
N THR A 576 21.70 3.41 -8.83
CA THR A 576 22.59 2.44 -8.15
C THR A 576 23.99 2.40 -8.76
N THR A 577 24.11 2.80 -10.02
CA THR A 577 25.36 2.88 -10.79
C THR A 577 26.08 4.23 -10.64
N GLY A 578 25.53 5.18 -9.87
CA GLY A 578 26.15 6.47 -9.58
C GLY A 578 26.04 7.52 -10.70
N HIS A 579 25.31 7.24 -11.78
CA HIS A 579 25.04 8.20 -12.85
C HIS A 579 24.01 9.26 -12.42
N GLU A 580 24.18 10.51 -12.87
CA GLU A 580 23.27 11.60 -12.55
C GLU A 580 22.13 11.68 -13.57
N MET A 581 20.93 11.31 -13.12
CA MET A 581 19.68 11.36 -13.87
C MET A 581 18.74 12.40 -13.27
N TRP A 582 18.09 13.20 -14.12
CA TRP A 582 17.15 14.25 -13.73
C TRP A 582 15.81 14.04 -14.42
N LEU A 583 14.73 14.02 -13.64
CA LEU A 583 13.38 13.89 -14.16
C LEU A 583 12.71 15.28 -14.16
N HIS A 584 12.20 15.69 -15.32
CA HIS A 584 11.46 16.92 -15.52
C HIS A 584 10.01 16.59 -15.83
N VAL A 585 9.06 17.32 -15.21
CA VAL A 585 7.63 17.20 -15.47
C VAL A 585 7.16 18.44 -16.23
N TYR A 586 6.45 18.23 -17.34
CA TYR A 586 5.96 19.27 -18.24
C TYR A 586 4.44 19.29 -18.28
N ARG A 587 3.88 20.50 -18.18
CA ARG A 587 2.51 20.83 -18.54
C ARG A 587 2.46 21.42 -19.95
N ASN A 588 1.33 21.26 -20.63
CA ASN A 588 1.18 21.68 -22.02
C ASN A 588 -0.22 22.25 -22.34
N SER A 589 -0.36 22.82 -23.54
CA SER A 589 -1.60 23.45 -24.02
C SER A 589 -2.49 22.56 -24.90
N VAL A 590 -2.10 21.30 -25.16
CA VAL A 590 -2.79 20.39 -26.10
C VAL A 590 -3.61 19.35 -25.36
N ASP A 591 -3.10 18.82 -24.26
CA ASP A 591 -3.81 17.86 -23.42
C ASP A 591 -3.63 18.19 -21.92
N THR A 592 -4.39 17.48 -21.09
CA THR A 592 -4.36 17.61 -19.63
C THR A 592 -3.31 16.70 -18.99
N LYS A 593 -2.44 16.06 -19.77
CA LYS A 593 -1.47 15.08 -19.27
C LYS A 593 -0.16 15.75 -18.92
N GLU A 594 0.46 15.26 -17.85
CA GLU A 594 1.83 15.62 -17.49
C GLU A 594 2.81 14.76 -18.30
N HIS A 595 3.67 15.40 -19.08
CA HIS A 595 4.70 14.71 -19.87
C HIS A 595 6.06 14.78 -19.19
N LEU A 596 6.94 13.80 -19.44
CA LEU A 596 8.20 13.69 -18.72
C LEU A 596 9.39 13.88 -19.66
N ALA A 597 10.46 14.49 -19.17
CA ALA A 597 11.77 14.42 -19.80
C ALA A 597 12.80 13.86 -18.81
N ILE A 598 13.42 12.74 -19.19
CA ILE A 598 14.50 12.10 -18.44
C ILE A 598 15.81 12.59 -19.03
N VAL A 599 16.56 13.36 -18.25
CA VAL A 599 17.77 14.03 -18.70
C VAL A 599 18.99 13.41 -18.02
N PHE A 600 19.99 13.06 -18.83
CA PHE A 600 21.26 12.48 -18.41
C PHE A 600 22.35 13.54 -18.55
N GLY A 601 23.02 13.85 -17.43
CA GLY A 601 24.02 14.91 -17.35
C GLY A 601 23.46 16.24 -16.84
N SER A 602 24.37 17.16 -16.49
CA SER A 602 24.04 18.44 -15.83
C SER A 602 23.94 19.63 -16.80
N GLN A 603 24.23 19.43 -18.08
CA GLN A 603 24.38 20.50 -19.07
C GLN A 603 23.04 20.87 -19.76
N ILE A 604 22.10 19.92 -19.82
CA ILE A 604 20.79 20.11 -20.44
C ILE A 604 19.83 20.65 -19.37
N ARG A 605 19.23 21.81 -19.63
CA ARG A 605 18.36 22.50 -18.67
C ARG A 605 17.16 23.13 -19.37
N SER A 606 16.01 23.06 -18.72
CA SER A 606 14.78 23.70 -19.14
C SER A 606 14.86 25.22 -18.93
N ARG A 607 14.48 25.99 -19.96
CA ARG A 607 14.39 27.45 -19.91
C ARG A 607 13.23 27.90 -19.03
N SER A 608 12.07 27.27 -19.16
CA SER A 608 10.88 27.63 -18.38
C SER A 608 11.01 27.23 -16.90
N LEU A 609 11.73 26.13 -16.60
CA LEU A 609 12.09 25.78 -15.23
C LEU A 609 12.97 26.85 -14.60
N ASP A 610 13.98 27.34 -15.33
CA ASP A 610 14.91 28.35 -14.83
C ASP A 610 14.37 29.78 -14.91
N ALA A 611 13.18 30.02 -15.46
CA ALA A 611 12.55 31.33 -15.44
C ALA A 611 12.10 31.73 -14.02
N GLU A 612 12.10 33.02 -13.72
CA GLU A 612 11.54 33.57 -12.48
C GLU A 612 10.02 33.70 -12.61
N ARG A 613 9.29 33.20 -11.61
CA ARG A 613 7.82 33.27 -11.57
C ARG A 613 7.36 34.41 -10.64
N PRO A 614 6.29 35.16 -10.98
CA PRO A 614 5.81 36.26 -10.14
C PRO A 614 5.43 35.78 -8.72
N GLY A 615 6.02 36.40 -7.70
CA GLY A 615 5.75 36.05 -6.29
C GLY A 615 6.46 34.80 -5.76
N GLU A 616 7.35 34.18 -6.54
CA GLU A 616 8.12 32.99 -6.14
C GLU A 616 9.23 33.33 -5.12
N THR A 617 9.29 32.59 -4.00
CA THR A 617 10.42 32.69 -3.05
C THR A 617 11.61 31.82 -3.48
N GLU A 618 12.81 32.08 -2.94
CA GLU A 618 13.99 31.20 -3.20
C GLU A 618 13.74 29.75 -2.75
N LEU A 619 12.95 29.53 -1.70
CA LEU A 619 12.59 28.19 -1.24
C LEU A 619 11.65 27.51 -2.24
N ASP A 620 10.66 28.22 -2.78
CA ASP A 620 9.76 27.69 -3.81
C ASP A 620 10.53 27.32 -5.08
N ARG A 621 11.47 28.19 -5.49
CA ARG A 621 12.36 27.96 -6.63
C ARG A 621 13.24 26.72 -6.44
N MET A 622 13.79 26.52 -5.24
CA MET A 622 14.57 25.31 -4.91
C MET A 622 13.69 24.05 -4.84
N THR A 623 12.49 24.16 -4.26
CA THR A 623 11.51 23.06 -4.14
C THR A 623 11.02 22.60 -5.52
N ARG A 624 10.85 23.55 -6.44
CA ARG A 624 10.55 23.31 -7.85
C ARG A 624 11.72 22.66 -8.62
N GLY A 625 12.91 22.65 -8.05
CA GLY A 625 14.08 22.06 -8.68
C GLY A 625 14.92 23.01 -9.53
N ALA A 626 14.60 24.30 -9.57
CA ALA A 626 15.28 25.33 -10.37
C ALA A 626 16.58 25.83 -9.69
N TYR A 627 17.51 24.91 -9.43
CA TYR A 627 18.81 25.20 -8.78
C TYR A 627 20.00 24.60 -9.56
N VAL A 628 21.23 24.98 -9.18
CA VAL A 628 22.49 24.42 -9.70
C VAL A 628 23.25 23.70 -8.58
N GLY A 629 23.89 22.57 -8.88
CA GLY A 629 24.67 21.79 -7.92
C GLY A 629 23.81 20.92 -6.98
N ARG A 630 24.40 20.38 -5.91
CA ARG A 630 23.70 19.51 -4.94
C ARG A 630 23.02 20.32 -3.82
N LEU A 631 21.82 19.92 -3.44
CA LEU A 631 21.16 20.44 -2.24
C LEU A 631 21.80 19.85 -0.98
N TYR A 632 21.83 20.62 0.11
CA TYR A 632 22.29 20.21 1.43
C TYR A 632 21.45 20.94 2.51
N PRO A 633 21.28 20.33 3.71
CA PRO A 633 20.54 20.98 4.80
C PRO A 633 21.11 22.36 5.13
N GLY A 634 20.25 23.38 5.18
CA GLY A 634 20.64 24.78 5.45
C GLY A 634 21.00 25.61 4.21
N ARG A 635 20.82 25.10 2.98
CA ARG A 635 20.99 25.89 1.75
C ARG A 635 19.88 26.95 1.62
N THR A 636 20.27 28.20 1.37
CA THR A 636 19.35 29.36 1.33
C THR A 636 19.15 29.98 -0.05
N SER A 637 19.94 29.57 -1.06
CA SER A 637 19.82 30.10 -2.42
C SER A 637 19.92 29.01 -3.49
N SER A 638 19.15 29.20 -4.55
CA SER A 638 19.18 28.40 -5.78
C SER A 638 20.47 28.63 -6.61
N ARG A 639 21.13 29.79 -6.46
CA ARG A 639 22.25 30.29 -7.30
C ARG A 639 23.63 30.32 -6.62
N VAL A 640 23.82 29.61 -5.52
CA VAL A 640 25.06 29.64 -4.68
C VAL A 640 26.36 29.49 -5.47
N GLU A 641 26.40 28.68 -6.52
CA GLU A 641 27.63 28.42 -7.29
C GLU A 641 27.96 29.53 -8.30
N GLN A 642 26.95 30.25 -8.79
CA GLN A 642 27.12 31.47 -9.58
C GLN A 642 27.56 32.64 -8.70
N LEU A 643 27.01 32.74 -7.47
CA LEU A 643 27.43 33.72 -6.47
C LEU A 643 28.90 33.49 -6.05
N LYS A 644 29.30 32.23 -5.77
CA LYS A 644 30.69 31.89 -5.47
C LYS A 644 31.66 32.21 -6.62
N ARG A 645 31.25 32.03 -7.88
CA ARG A 645 32.05 32.44 -9.05
C ARG A 645 32.13 33.96 -9.21
N ALA A 646 31.04 34.68 -8.96
CA ALA A 646 31.01 36.14 -8.97
C ALA A 646 31.86 36.75 -7.84
N GLU A 647 31.97 36.05 -6.71
CA GLU A 647 32.82 36.39 -5.56
C GLU A 647 34.28 35.89 -5.68
N GLY A 648 34.66 35.28 -6.80
CA GLY A 648 36.04 34.85 -7.06
C GLY A 648 36.52 33.62 -6.28
N ILE A 649 35.63 32.84 -5.68
CA ILE A 649 35.97 31.64 -4.90
C ILE A 649 36.09 30.42 -5.84
N PRO A 650 37.27 29.77 -5.96
CA PRO A 650 37.44 28.63 -6.85
C PRO A 650 36.65 27.40 -6.37
N SER A 651 35.87 26.79 -7.27
CA SER A 651 35.16 25.52 -7.02
C SER A 651 36.16 24.34 -7.00
N LYS A 652 36.06 23.45 -6.02
CA LYS A 652 36.88 22.23 -5.93
C LYS A 652 36.65 21.36 -7.16
N ARG A 653 37.69 21.14 -7.96
CA ARG A 653 37.72 20.21 -9.11
C ARG A 653 37.36 18.79 -8.64
N ALA A 654 36.40 18.15 -9.30
CA ALA A 654 36.26 16.69 -9.27
C ALA A 654 37.51 16.05 -9.92
N PRO A 655 37.93 14.83 -9.53
CA PRO A 655 39.14 14.22 -10.05
C PRO A 655 38.97 13.98 -11.57
N SER A 656 39.79 14.68 -12.35
CA SER A 656 39.91 14.49 -13.80
C SER A 656 41.05 13.52 -14.06
N LEU A 657 40.78 12.48 -14.83
CA LEU A 657 41.81 11.68 -15.47
C LEU A 657 42.41 12.49 -16.62
N SER A 658 43.74 12.54 -16.62
CA SER A 658 44.70 12.93 -17.68
C SER A 658 44.77 14.40 -18.14
N GLU A 659 45.97 14.96 -17.92
CA GLU A 659 46.50 16.24 -18.39
C GLU A 659 46.85 16.22 -19.89
N HIS A 660 46.68 17.36 -20.60
CA HIS A 660 47.77 18.07 -21.29
C HIS A 660 47.34 19.39 -22.00
N ILE A 661 48.12 20.45 -21.71
CA ILE A 661 48.58 21.60 -22.56
C ILE A 661 47.71 22.90 -22.71
N ASP A 662 48.11 23.91 -21.92
CA ASP A 662 48.44 25.34 -22.16
C ASP A 662 47.49 26.40 -22.82
N THR A 663 46.99 27.32 -21.95
CA THR A 663 46.88 28.82 -22.04
C THR A 663 45.94 29.54 -23.05
N PRO A 664 45.53 30.83 -22.82
CA PRO A 664 44.81 31.38 -21.66
C PRO A 664 43.61 32.33 -22.01
N THR A 665 42.71 32.55 -21.03
CA THR A 665 41.89 33.75 -20.75
C THR A 665 40.85 34.31 -21.76
N GLY A 666 39.61 34.49 -21.28
CA GLY A 666 38.64 35.46 -21.82
C GLY A 666 37.19 35.24 -21.34
N LEU A 667 36.69 36.11 -20.45
CA LEU A 667 35.26 36.28 -20.15
C LEU A 667 34.45 36.53 -21.43
N LEU A 668 33.13 36.26 -21.44
CA LEU A 668 32.09 37.20 -21.91
C LEU A 668 30.67 36.59 -21.85
N SER A 669 29.75 37.42 -21.33
CA SER A 669 28.34 37.53 -21.75
C SER A 669 28.13 39.01 -22.14
N PRO A 670 27.01 39.42 -22.76
CA PRO A 670 26.29 38.88 -23.91
C PRO A 670 26.08 39.96 -25.02
N SER A 671 25.43 39.57 -26.13
CA SER A 671 24.72 40.39 -27.14
C SER A 671 25.45 40.91 -28.39
N SER A 672 24.68 40.86 -29.48
CA SER A 672 24.74 41.56 -30.78
C SER A 672 25.12 40.73 -32.01
N ALA A 673 24.20 40.77 -32.98
CA ALA A 673 24.32 40.22 -34.31
C ALA A 673 25.13 41.18 -35.20
N SER A 674 26.08 40.65 -35.97
CA SER A 674 26.36 40.92 -37.40
C SER A 674 27.83 40.64 -37.75
N SER A 675 28.01 40.13 -38.97
CA SER A 675 29.22 40.17 -39.81
C SER A 675 30.21 38.99 -39.77
N GLU A 676 30.07 38.18 -40.83
CA GLU A 676 31.10 37.72 -41.77
C GLU A 676 32.25 36.77 -41.33
N ASN A 677 32.23 35.60 -41.97
CA ASN A 677 33.33 34.69 -42.29
C ASN A 677 34.32 34.32 -41.18
N GLY A 678 34.00 33.22 -40.49
CA GLY A 678 34.97 32.43 -39.74
C GLY A 678 34.56 30.95 -39.80
N ASP A 679 35.46 30.11 -40.32
CA ASP A 679 35.26 28.68 -40.55
C ASP A 679 34.60 27.95 -39.37
N ILE A 680 33.41 27.39 -39.63
CA ILE A 680 32.76 26.45 -38.70
C ILE A 680 33.59 25.17 -38.74
N GLN A 681 34.42 24.95 -37.71
CA GLN A 681 34.95 23.62 -37.44
C GLN A 681 33.75 22.65 -37.31
N PRO A 682 33.69 21.55 -38.09
CA PRO A 682 32.58 20.62 -38.00
C PRO A 682 32.59 19.98 -36.61
N ILE A 683 31.54 20.27 -35.82
CA ILE A 683 31.32 19.60 -34.53
C ILE A 683 31.28 18.10 -34.81
N ALA A 684 32.16 17.34 -34.15
CA ALA A 684 32.16 15.89 -34.27
C ALA A 684 30.78 15.36 -33.82
N PRO A 685 30.12 14.44 -34.57
CA PRO A 685 28.78 13.96 -34.22
C PRO A 685 28.66 13.44 -32.77
N SER A 686 29.75 12.88 -32.22
CA SER A 686 29.85 12.39 -30.84
C SER A 686 29.56 13.44 -29.77
N ASP A 687 29.76 14.72 -30.07
CA ASP A 687 29.63 15.83 -29.12
C ASP A 687 28.22 16.42 -29.08
N LEU A 688 27.30 15.89 -29.89
CA LEU A 688 25.89 16.25 -29.86
C LEU A 688 25.11 15.39 -28.87
N PRO A 689 24.14 15.97 -28.13
CA PRO A 689 23.33 15.24 -27.18
C PRO A 689 22.48 14.17 -27.88
N LEU A 690 22.41 12.99 -27.27
CA LEU A 690 21.63 11.87 -27.78
C LEU A 690 20.18 12.01 -27.29
N VAL A 691 19.21 11.95 -28.20
CA VAL A 691 17.80 12.17 -27.89
C VAL A 691 16.97 10.96 -28.31
N ARG A 692 16.01 10.57 -27.46
CA ARG A 692 15.00 9.56 -27.80
C ARG A 692 13.61 10.09 -27.52
N ILE A 693 12.72 9.95 -28.50
CA ILE A 693 11.29 10.18 -28.31
C ILE A 693 10.62 8.83 -28.00
N HIS A 694 10.21 8.68 -26.74
CA HIS A 694 9.57 7.50 -26.21
C HIS A 694 8.08 7.77 -25.97
N SER A 695 7.22 6.87 -26.41
CA SER A 695 5.80 6.90 -26.07
C SER A 695 5.59 5.90 -24.95
N GLU A 696 4.90 6.31 -23.89
CA GLU A 696 4.52 5.49 -22.75
C GLU A 696 3.96 4.14 -23.21
N CYS A 697 4.55 3.09 -22.67
CA CYS A 697 4.18 1.72 -22.94
C CYS A 697 4.17 0.94 -21.63
N TYR A 698 3.12 1.09 -20.83
CA TYR A 698 2.88 0.39 -19.57
C TYR A 698 3.12 -1.12 -19.70
N THR A 699 2.58 -1.73 -20.76
CA THR A 699 2.75 -3.18 -20.99
C THR A 699 4.20 -3.58 -21.24
N GLY A 700 5.00 -2.79 -21.95
CA GLY A 700 6.39 -3.12 -22.25
C GLY A 700 7.38 -2.69 -21.16
N GLU A 701 7.09 -1.59 -20.45
CA GLU A 701 8.01 -0.96 -19.50
C GLU A 701 7.72 -1.35 -18.04
N THR A 702 6.44 -1.43 -17.66
CA THR A 702 6.01 -1.72 -16.28
C THR A 702 5.69 -3.19 -16.08
N VAL A 703 4.95 -3.79 -17.01
CA VAL A 703 4.50 -5.20 -16.93
C VAL A 703 5.48 -6.16 -17.61
N TRP A 704 6.52 -5.65 -18.27
CA TRP A 704 7.56 -6.47 -18.90
C TRP A 704 7.03 -7.45 -19.95
N SER A 705 5.96 -7.05 -20.65
CA SER A 705 5.36 -7.87 -21.69
C SER A 705 6.36 -8.12 -22.81
N ALA A 706 6.71 -9.39 -23.00
CA ALA A 706 7.59 -9.83 -24.05
C ALA A 706 7.03 -9.51 -25.46
N ARG A 707 5.71 -9.33 -25.59
CA ARG A 707 5.08 -8.91 -26.87
C ARG A 707 5.47 -7.50 -27.33
N CYS A 708 6.17 -6.72 -26.50
CA CYS A 708 6.56 -5.36 -26.80
C CYS A 708 8.01 -5.08 -26.38
N ASP A 709 8.80 -4.55 -27.32
CA ASP A 709 10.20 -4.19 -27.10
C ASP A 709 10.41 -2.76 -26.55
N CYS A 710 9.33 -2.03 -26.22
CA CYS A 710 9.44 -0.65 -25.74
C CYS A 710 10.27 -0.53 -24.46
N GLY A 711 10.06 -1.42 -23.48
CA GLY A 711 10.81 -1.40 -22.21
C GLY A 711 12.30 -1.62 -22.42
N GLU A 712 12.68 -2.62 -23.23
CA GLU A 712 14.08 -2.88 -23.56
C GLU A 712 14.71 -1.70 -24.33
N GLN A 713 13.98 -1.09 -25.24
CA GLN A 713 14.46 0.09 -25.94
C GLN A 713 14.58 1.32 -25.01
N LEU A 714 13.73 1.45 -23.98
CA LEU A 714 13.84 2.53 -23.00
C LEU A 714 15.12 2.36 -22.17
N ASP A 715 15.39 1.14 -21.71
CA ASP A 715 16.58 0.84 -20.89
C ASP A 715 17.88 1.01 -21.69
N GLU A 716 17.95 0.50 -22.93
CA GLU A 716 19.14 0.68 -23.79
C GLU A 716 19.38 2.16 -24.12
N ALA A 717 18.32 2.96 -24.30
CA ALA A 717 18.47 4.40 -24.50
C ALA A 717 19.12 5.08 -23.29
N ALA A 718 18.62 4.78 -22.10
CA ALA A 718 19.15 5.32 -20.85
C ALA A 718 20.60 4.91 -20.64
N ARG A 719 20.93 3.65 -20.93
CA ARG A 719 22.30 3.14 -20.87
C ARG A 719 23.24 3.89 -21.81
N LEU A 720 22.84 4.11 -23.07
CA LEU A 720 23.64 4.85 -24.05
C LEU A 720 23.82 6.32 -23.67
N MET A 721 22.84 6.94 -23.01
CA MET A 721 22.88 8.34 -22.58
C MET A 721 23.66 8.53 -21.26
N ALA A 722 23.66 7.54 -20.38
CA ALA A 722 24.37 7.58 -19.11
C ALA A 722 25.87 7.28 -19.23
N ASP A 723 26.29 6.55 -20.27
CA ASP A 723 27.69 6.22 -20.53
C ASP A 723 28.45 7.43 -21.11
N PRO A 724 29.38 8.04 -20.35
CA PRO A 724 30.12 9.23 -20.80
C PRO A 724 31.04 8.97 -22.00
N THR A 725 31.40 7.71 -22.26
CA THR A 725 32.24 7.33 -23.40
C THR A 725 31.44 7.30 -24.71
N LEU A 726 30.13 7.09 -24.64
CA LEU A 726 29.23 6.99 -25.78
C LEU A 726 28.45 8.30 -26.02
N SER A 727 28.12 9.00 -24.93
CA SER A 727 27.42 10.29 -24.96
C SER A 727 28.11 11.30 -24.02
N PRO A 728 29.26 11.88 -24.41
CA PRO A 728 29.99 12.86 -23.61
C PRO A 728 29.15 14.08 -23.21
N SER A 729 28.25 14.49 -24.10
CA SER A 729 27.33 15.62 -23.91
C SER A 729 26.03 15.23 -23.18
N GLY A 730 25.91 13.99 -22.73
CA GLY A 730 24.70 13.45 -22.13
C GLY A 730 23.57 13.23 -23.15
N GLY A 731 22.33 13.24 -22.67
CA GLY A 731 21.16 13.01 -23.51
C GLY A 731 19.83 13.25 -22.82
N ALA A 732 18.76 13.18 -23.59
CA ALA A 732 17.41 13.34 -23.09
C ALA A 732 16.45 12.31 -23.71
N ILE A 733 15.63 11.67 -22.86
CA ILE A 733 14.49 10.87 -23.29
C ILE A 733 13.25 11.70 -23.05
N ILE A 734 12.58 12.09 -24.14
CA ILE A 734 11.26 12.72 -24.07
C ILE A 734 10.23 11.60 -23.97
N TYR A 735 9.57 11.52 -22.84
CA TYR A 735 8.63 10.47 -22.49
C TYR A 735 7.20 11.02 -22.58
N LEU A 736 6.53 10.68 -23.67
CA LEU A 736 5.19 11.13 -23.98
C LEU A 736 4.14 10.15 -23.44
N ARG A 737 3.21 10.62 -22.59
CA ARG A 737 2.08 9.84 -22.06
C ARG A 737 0.97 9.58 -23.08
N GLN A 738 1.36 8.90 -24.17
CA GLN A 738 0.54 8.57 -25.33
C GLN A 738 0.45 7.05 -25.50
N GLU A 739 -0.01 6.36 -24.44
CA GLU A 739 -0.21 4.92 -24.45
C GLU A 739 -1.08 4.46 -25.63
N GLY A 740 -0.75 3.30 -26.20
CA GLY A 740 -1.48 2.72 -27.33
C GLY A 740 -1.35 3.48 -28.64
N ARG A 741 -0.38 4.40 -28.79
CA ARG A 741 -0.30 5.40 -29.88
C ARG A 741 -1.29 6.55 -29.72
N GLY A 742 -1.69 6.86 -28.49
CA GLY A 742 -2.58 7.98 -28.17
C GLY A 742 -4.01 7.57 -27.82
N ILE A 743 -4.41 6.32 -28.07
CA ILE A 743 -5.76 5.79 -27.80
C ILE A 743 -5.95 5.31 -26.35
N GLY A 744 -4.87 5.25 -25.56
CA GLY A 744 -4.91 4.85 -24.15
C GLY A 744 -4.73 3.34 -23.90
N LEU A 745 -4.52 3.00 -22.63
CA LEU A 745 -4.20 1.64 -22.19
C LEU A 745 -5.34 0.65 -22.42
N GLY A 746 -6.58 1.05 -22.11
CA GLY A 746 -7.75 0.18 -22.26
C GLY A 746 -7.93 -0.31 -23.70
N GLU A 747 -7.83 0.60 -24.67
CA GLU A 747 -7.95 0.27 -26.09
C GLU A 747 -6.76 -0.55 -26.60
N LYS A 748 -5.55 -0.28 -26.12
CA LYS A 748 -4.37 -1.11 -26.40
C LYS A 748 -4.56 -2.56 -25.93
N LEU A 749 -5.13 -2.78 -24.74
CA LEU A 749 -5.39 -4.13 -24.22
C LEU A 749 -6.49 -4.84 -25.03
N LYS A 750 -7.52 -4.13 -25.47
CA LYS A 750 -8.51 -4.69 -26.43
C LYS A 750 -7.83 -5.08 -27.74
N ALA A 751 -6.91 -4.26 -28.25
CA ALA A 751 -6.16 -4.57 -29.46
C ALA A 751 -5.27 -5.81 -29.27
N TYR A 752 -4.72 -6.04 -28.07
CA TYR A 752 -3.99 -7.26 -27.73
C TYR A 752 -4.88 -8.50 -27.77
N ASN A 753 -6.10 -8.42 -27.22
CA ASN A 753 -7.05 -9.53 -27.27
C ASN A 753 -7.45 -9.86 -28.72
N LEU A 754 -7.62 -8.86 -29.58
CA LEU A 754 -7.87 -9.09 -31.01
C LEU A 754 -6.65 -9.70 -31.72
N GLN A 755 -5.44 -9.34 -31.29
CA GLN A 755 -4.21 -9.97 -31.79
C GLN A 755 -4.10 -11.44 -31.37
N ASP A 756 -4.54 -11.79 -30.17
CA ASP A 756 -4.61 -13.19 -29.72
C ASP A 756 -5.61 -14.01 -30.53
N LEU A 757 -6.63 -13.36 -31.10
CA LEU A 757 -7.57 -13.96 -32.05
C LEU A 757 -7.01 -14.00 -33.49
N GLY A 758 -5.76 -13.58 -33.71
CA GLY A 758 -5.05 -13.70 -34.98
C GLY A 758 -5.03 -12.46 -35.87
N ASN A 759 -5.58 -11.33 -35.41
CA ASN A 759 -5.54 -10.07 -36.18
C ASN A 759 -4.17 -9.40 -36.02
N ASP A 760 -3.65 -8.72 -37.05
CA ASP A 760 -2.42 -7.95 -36.88
C ASP A 760 -2.67 -6.63 -36.10
N THR A 761 -1.60 -5.91 -35.74
CA THR A 761 -1.74 -4.65 -34.97
C THR A 761 -2.50 -3.56 -35.72
N TYR A 762 -2.43 -3.53 -37.05
CA TYR A 762 -3.15 -2.56 -37.86
C TYR A 762 -4.64 -2.91 -37.91
N GLU A 763 -4.96 -4.16 -38.27
CA GLU A 763 -6.31 -4.71 -38.31
C GLU A 763 -7.01 -4.58 -36.96
N ALA A 764 -6.32 -4.90 -35.86
CA ALA A 764 -6.87 -4.78 -34.51
C ALA A 764 -7.29 -3.34 -34.16
N ASN A 765 -6.53 -2.32 -34.60
CA ASN A 765 -6.89 -0.93 -34.35
C ASN A 765 -8.08 -0.48 -35.23
N ILE A 766 -8.11 -0.90 -36.50
CA ILE A 766 -9.23 -0.60 -37.41
C ILE A 766 -10.52 -1.27 -36.92
N LEU A 767 -10.46 -2.52 -36.43
CA LEU A 767 -11.60 -3.24 -35.85
C LEU A 767 -12.16 -2.53 -34.61
N LEU A 768 -11.30 -1.85 -33.84
CA LEU A 768 -11.69 -1.02 -32.70
C LEU A 768 -12.09 0.41 -33.10
N ARG A 769 -12.16 0.72 -34.41
CA ARG A 769 -12.46 2.03 -34.98
C ARG A 769 -11.46 3.13 -34.60
N HIS A 770 -10.23 2.75 -34.29
CA HIS A 770 -9.13 3.68 -34.04
C HIS A 770 -8.33 3.96 -35.30
N PRO A 771 -7.74 5.16 -35.44
CA PRO A 771 -6.78 5.42 -36.50
C PRO A 771 -5.55 4.52 -36.34
N ALA A 772 -4.95 4.13 -37.47
CA ALA A 772 -3.78 3.26 -37.48
C ALA A 772 -2.53 3.86 -36.78
N ASP A 773 -2.44 5.19 -36.73
CA ASP A 773 -1.46 5.94 -35.96
C ASP A 773 -2.03 7.30 -35.54
N ALA A 774 -2.17 7.56 -34.24
CA ALA A 774 -2.71 8.82 -33.69
C ALA A 774 -1.62 9.67 -33.02
N ARG A 775 -0.34 9.31 -33.18
CA ARG A 775 0.76 9.97 -32.46
C ARG A 775 1.03 11.36 -33.03
N SER A 776 1.11 12.34 -32.15
CA SER A 776 1.60 13.67 -32.46
C SER A 776 2.94 13.92 -31.77
N TYR A 777 3.92 14.39 -32.55
CA TYR A 777 5.28 14.65 -32.10
C TYR A 777 5.57 16.14 -31.85
N GLY A 778 4.63 17.05 -32.16
CA GLY A 778 4.83 18.49 -31.94
C GLY A 778 5.08 18.84 -30.47
N LEU A 779 4.49 18.10 -29.54
CA LEU A 779 4.76 18.26 -28.11
C LEU A 779 6.21 17.91 -27.74
N ALA A 780 6.76 16.85 -28.35
CA ALA A 780 8.16 16.49 -28.15
C ALA A 780 9.10 17.57 -28.72
N THR A 781 8.80 18.13 -29.88
CA THR A 781 9.56 19.24 -30.46
C THR A 781 9.56 20.46 -29.52
N ALA A 782 8.41 20.84 -28.97
CA ALA A 782 8.31 21.95 -28.02
C ALA A 782 9.12 21.70 -26.74
N MET A 783 9.05 20.49 -26.16
CA MET A 783 9.85 20.12 -24.98
C MET A 783 11.36 20.17 -25.26
N LEU A 784 11.80 19.74 -26.45
CA LEU A 784 13.21 19.82 -26.85
C LEU A 784 13.68 21.27 -26.99
N MET A 785 12.85 22.18 -27.52
CA MET A 785 13.16 23.60 -27.58
C MET A 785 13.34 24.20 -26.17
N ASP A 786 12.47 23.84 -25.24
CA ASP A 786 12.55 24.31 -23.86
C ASP A 786 13.80 23.77 -23.12
N LEU A 787 14.20 22.51 -23.36
CA LEU A 787 15.45 21.93 -22.85
C LEU A 787 16.73 22.53 -23.47
N GLY A 788 16.59 23.50 -24.38
CA GLY A 788 17.72 24.11 -25.09
C GLY A 788 18.35 23.21 -26.16
N LEU A 789 17.62 22.18 -26.61
CA LEU A 789 18.04 21.23 -27.66
C LEU A 789 17.48 21.59 -29.05
N GLY A 790 16.76 22.71 -29.17
CA GLY A 790 16.35 23.29 -30.45
C GLY A 790 17.41 24.17 -31.11
N GLY A 791 17.17 24.56 -32.36
CA GLY A 791 18.05 25.43 -33.15
C GLY A 791 19.14 24.68 -33.94
N GLU A 792 20.06 25.44 -34.55
CA GLU A 792 20.99 24.93 -35.57
C GLU A 792 22.06 23.95 -35.07
N ARG A 793 22.34 23.93 -33.75
CA ARG A 793 23.30 23.01 -33.12
C ARG A 793 22.91 21.55 -33.39
N GLY A 794 21.61 21.28 -33.35
CA GLY A 794 21.02 19.98 -33.66
C GLY A 794 21.30 18.87 -32.64
N ILE A 795 20.68 17.71 -32.90
CA ILE A 795 20.68 16.54 -32.01
C ILE A 795 21.02 15.26 -32.77
N ARG A 796 21.41 14.22 -32.02
CA ARG A 796 21.43 12.84 -32.52
C ARG A 796 20.14 12.14 -32.12
N LEU A 797 19.34 11.71 -33.08
CA LEU A 797 18.04 11.09 -32.81
C LEU A 797 18.15 9.56 -32.84
N LEU A 798 17.85 8.92 -31.72
CA LEU A 798 17.85 7.47 -31.56
C LEU A 798 16.52 6.86 -32.01
N THR A 799 16.43 6.49 -33.31
CA THR A 799 15.21 5.98 -33.93
C THR A 799 15.47 5.03 -35.10
N ASN A 800 14.66 3.97 -35.19
CA ASN A 800 14.59 3.10 -36.38
C ASN A 800 13.57 3.57 -37.42
N ASN A 801 12.74 4.55 -37.11
CA ASN A 801 11.78 5.11 -38.05
C ASN A 801 12.36 6.38 -38.71
N PRO A 802 12.63 6.41 -40.03
CA PRO A 802 13.04 7.63 -40.73
C PRO A 802 11.98 8.74 -40.65
N ASP A 803 10.69 8.40 -40.66
CA ASP A 803 9.61 9.39 -40.67
C ASP A 803 9.55 10.20 -39.37
N LYS A 804 10.00 9.60 -38.25
CA LYS A 804 10.15 10.32 -36.97
C LYS A 804 11.15 11.46 -37.04
N VAL A 805 12.11 11.41 -37.97
CA VAL A 805 13.11 12.48 -38.11
C VAL A 805 12.39 13.77 -38.49
N HIS A 806 11.63 13.75 -39.58
CA HIS A 806 10.86 14.91 -40.03
C HIS A 806 9.79 15.34 -39.03
N ALA A 807 9.13 14.38 -38.37
CA ALA A 807 8.11 14.71 -37.37
C ALA A 807 8.68 15.42 -36.13
N VAL A 808 9.93 15.13 -35.75
CA VAL A 808 10.61 15.77 -34.62
C VAL A 808 11.24 17.10 -35.02
N GLU A 809 11.72 17.24 -36.27
CA GLU A 809 12.26 18.51 -36.75
C GLU A 809 11.22 19.64 -36.68
N GLY A 810 9.93 19.30 -36.84
CA GLY A 810 8.82 20.25 -36.77
C GLY A 810 8.60 21.01 -38.09
N PRO A 811 7.48 21.74 -38.22
CA PRO A 811 7.11 22.41 -39.47
C PRO A 811 8.07 23.54 -39.86
N GLY A 812 8.67 24.22 -38.88
CA GLY A 812 9.66 25.29 -39.07
C GLY A 812 11.11 24.82 -38.97
N ARG A 813 11.35 23.51 -38.84
CA ARG A 813 12.67 22.92 -38.56
C ARG A 813 13.28 23.46 -37.25
N GLU A 814 12.44 23.58 -36.24
CA GLU A 814 12.76 24.11 -34.92
C GLU A 814 13.81 23.26 -34.18
N VAL A 815 13.88 21.98 -34.50
CA VAL A 815 14.93 21.04 -34.06
C VAL A 815 15.62 20.50 -35.30
N VAL A 816 16.96 20.46 -35.31
CA VAL A 816 17.73 19.90 -36.43
C VAL A 816 18.27 18.53 -36.05
N VAL A 817 17.92 17.47 -36.81
CA VAL A 817 18.49 16.13 -36.58
C VAL A 817 19.72 15.96 -37.47
N ARG A 818 20.92 15.94 -36.86
CA ARG A 818 22.20 15.85 -37.60
C ARG A 818 22.58 14.40 -37.91
N GLU A 819 22.23 13.49 -37.00
CA GLU A 819 22.55 12.07 -37.12
C GLU A 819 21.37 11.24 -36.64
N ARG A 820 21.00 10.23 -37.43
CA ARG A 820 20.07 9.19 -36.99
C ARG A 820 20.88 8.01 -36.50
N VAL A 821 20.75 7.74 -35.20
CA VAL A 821 21.35 6.59 -34.53
C VAL A 821 20.32 5.47 -34.51
N ALA A 822 20.70 4.28 -34.99
CA ALA A 822 19.81 3.13 -34.97
C ALA A 822 19.57 2.65 -33.53
N MET A 823 18.30 2.41 -33.19
CA MET A 823 17.92 1.81 -31.92
C MET A 823 17.95 0.29 -32.06
N VAL A 824 18.98 -0.36 -31.52
CA VAL A 824 19.09 -1.83 -31.56
C VAL A 824 18.97 -2.36 -30.13
N PRO A 825 17.91 -3.14 -29.82
CA PRO A 825 17.75 -3.76 -28.50
C PRO A 825 18.96 -4.64 -28.12
N ILE A 826 19.22 -4.81 -26.82
CA ILE A 826 20.40 -5.54 -26.35
C ILE A 826 20.32 -7.04 -26.65
N ALA A 827 19.11 -7.60 -26.68
CA ALA A 827 18.83 -8.95 -27.14
C ALA A 827 19.34 -9.18 -28.56
N TRP A 828 19.24 -8.18 -29.44
CA TRP A 828 19.71 -8.33 -30.82
C TRP A 828 21.23 -8.27 -30.92
N LYS A 829 21.87 -7.39 -30.13
CA LYS A 829 23.34 -7.26 -30.11
C LYS A 829 24.03 -8.48 -29.51
N THR A 830 23.37 -9.15 -28.58
CA THR A 830 23.94 -10.27 -27.81
C THR A 830 23.43 -11.63 -28.26
N GLY A 831 22.69 -11.71 -29.38
CA GLY A 831 22.04 -12.96 -29.81
C GLY A 831 21.07 -13.53 -28.77
N GLY A 832 20.54 -12.66 -27.90
CA GLY A 832 19.63 -12.94 -26.80
C GLY A 832 20.29 -13.41 -25.50
N GLU A 833 21.63 -13.47 -25.41
CA GLU A 833 22.31 -13.79 -24.14
C GLU A 833 21.92 -12.83 -23.01
N ARG A 834 21.51 -11.59 -23.36
CA ARG A 834 20.97 -10.58 -22.46
C ARG A 834 19.75 -9.91 -23.08
N GLY A 835 18.83 -9.40 -22.26
CA GLY A 835 17.53 -8.87 -22.72
C GLY A 835 16.39 -9.89 -22.57
N VAL A 836 15.17 -9.53 -22.98
CA VAL A 836 13.99 -10.39 -22.86
C VAL A 836 13.94 -11.37 -24.02
N ARG A 837 13.98 -12.69 -23.74
CA ARG A 837 13.75 -13.76 -24.72
C ARG A 837 12.36 -14.35 -24.52
N SER A 838 11.52 -14.36 -25.55
CA SER A 838 10.28 -15.15 -25.58
C SER A 838 9.92 -15.54 -27.01
N GLU A 839 9.26 -16.70 -27.16
CA GLU A 839 8.81 -17.24 -28.44
C GLU A 839 7.79 -16.31 -29.12
N GLU A 840 6.97 -15.62 -28.33
CA GLU A 840 6.04 -14.59 -28.79
C GLU A 840 6.75 -13.33 -29.28
N VAL A 841 7.85 -12.92 -28.62
CA VAL A 841 8.69 -11.81 -29.11
C VAL A 841 9.27 -12.19 -30.45
N GLU A 842 9.86 -13.38 -30.57
CA GLU A 842 10.48 -13.84 -31.82
C GLU A 842 9.45 -13.97 -32.95
N LYS A 843 8.25 -14.47 -32.66
CA LYS A 843 7.14 -14.55 -33.61
C LYS A 843 6.64 -13.17 -34.04
N TYR A 844 6.44 -12.24 -33.11
CA TYR A 844 6.06 -10.84 -33.40
C TYR A 844 7.15 -10.05 -34.14
N LEU A 845 8.42 -10.29 -33.80
CA LEU A 845 9.56 -9.68 -34.47
C LEU A 845 9.76 -10.27 -35.87
N SER A 846 9.52 -11.57 -36.06
CA SER A 846 9.59 -12.22 -37.37
C SER A 846 8.60 -11.60 -38.35
N THR A 847 7.39 -11.25 -37.91
CA THR A 847 6.41 -10.51 -38.73
C THR A 847 6.85 -9.08 -39.02
N LYS A 848 7.46 -8.35 -38.07
CA LYS A 848 8.03 -7.01 -38.31
C LYS A 848 9.22 -7.02 -39.30
N VAL A 849 10.13 -7.99 -39.18
CA VAL A 849 11.27 -8.15 -40.10
C VAL A 849 10.79 -8.60 -41.48
N CYS A 850 9.87 -9.56 -41.56
CA CYS A 850 9.30 -10.04 -42.81
C CYS A 850 8.45 -8.95 -43.51
N ALA A 851 7.68 -8.15 -42.76
CA ALA A 851 6.95 -7.00 -43.30
C ALA A 851 7.89 -5.90 -43.82
N SER A 852 9.00 -5.62 -43.13
CA SER A 852 10.00 -4.65 -43.58
C SER A 852 10.74 -5.14 -44.83
N SER A 853 11.00 -6.45 -44.93
CA SER A 853 11.63 -7.10 -46.10
C SER A 853 10.68 -7.10 -47.30
N ASN A 854 9.41 -7.45 -47.09
CA ASN A 854 8.36 -7.44 -48.11
C ASN A 854 8.02 -6.02 -48.57
N LEU A 855 8.16 -5.00 -47.71
CA LEU A 855 8.00 -3.60 -48.13
C LEU A 855 9.13 -3.18 -49.07
N ILE A 856 10.37 -3.61 -48.79
CA ILE A 856 11.55 -3.33 -49.64
C ILE A 856 11.45 -4.07 -50.98
N GLU A 857 10.96 -5.32 -51.00
CA GLU A 857 10.68 -6.05 -52.25
C GLU A 857 9.50 -5.46 -53.03
N LYS A 858 8.40 -5.08 -52.37
CA LYS A 858 7.27 -4.40 -53.03
C LYS A 858 7.65 -3.01 -53.57
N PHE A 859 8.54 -2.28 -52.91
CA PHE A 859 9.06 -1.01 -53.42
C PHE A 859 9.99 -1.20 -54.63
N LYS A 860 10.83 -2.24 -54.64
CA LYS A 860 11.60 -2.62 -55.83
C LYS A 860 10.70 -2.99 -56.99
N HIS A 861 9.66 -3.79 -56.74
CA HIS A 861 8.74 -4.24 -57.79
C HIS A 861 7.86 -3.12 -58.37
N MET A 862 7.60 -2.04 -57.62
CA MET A 862 6.94 -0.83 -58.12
C MET A 862 7.88 0.11 -58.88
N LEU A 863 9.17 0.13 -58.55
CA LEU A 863 10.17 0.93 -59.29
C LEU A 863 10.56 0.26 -60.61
N ASP A 864 10.56 -1.07 -60.68
CA ASP A 864 10.81 -1.82 -61.93
C ASP A 864 9.60 -1.83 -62.90
N GLN A 865 8.43 -1.33 -62.50
CA GLN A 865 7.26 -1.16 -63.36
C GLN A 865 7.10 0.26 -63.95
N LYS A 866 8.07 1.15 -63.72
CA LYS A 866 8.10 2.51 -64.30
C LYS A 866 9.43 2.86 -64.99
N ALA A 867 10.20 1.85 -65.42
CA ALA A 867 11.34 2.01 -66.33
C ALA A 867 11.01 1.50 -67.73
#